data_AF-A0AAV2HPD1-F1
#
_entry.id   AF-A0AAV2HPD1-F1
#
_cell.length_a   1.000
_cell.length_b   1.000
_cell.length_c   1.000
_cell.angle_alpha   90.00
_cell.angle_beta   90.00
_cell.angle_gamma   90.00
#
_symmetry.space_group_name_H-M   'P 1'
#
loop_
_entity.id
_entity.type
_entity.pdbx_description
1 polymer ?
#
loop_
_entity_poly.entity_id
_entity_poly.type
_entity_poly.pdbx_seq_one_letter_code
_entity_poly.pdbx_strand_id
1 'polypeptide(L)'
;MCNIWLLFSMVTLAFQLSLVNSQAVCSPSGWFGPRCQYKCHCENDQCNSSTGQCTDNSKCVSGWFGLGCQYEDLINAPSTTIISSPDQASSTWITDGDDSTCNQDINLQSMVVKWNITYPFSWLRLTVKDNAYPGHFKVSFKANGNDEIDCSYQQTYVIDQKTVDISCNMTVDVMQVIIRGQSVTSLCSLYISGGQNEALKQTAVQSSTYINEGIDLGLASHAVDGNTNSFFYSKTCTHTNDPSPNWKVAFSQPQAINRIVLYNRFDSSDKPCCPERLIHFGLQTFNASNKTMFSYQDPWDIAMLIYTVIVPISQRNIPISGIFVNSSEVFLTLCELQAFEECANGLWGLDCNNTCNTSCKTSCHVETGFCPSCNGSSNPPSCNQGCISGQWGLNCKQNCSINCYNQSCNTQTGVCDKGCNGYSDSPNCSIQCVSGKWGLNCTQSCSSSCYNKSCNSQTGVCDVGCNGYSDSPNCSIQCISTEWGLNCNNSCNVSCYNSHCDRHSGMCSQGCDGYNNPPTCTIECTPGTWGKNCMSLCSIHCSNTSCDRHSGKCNQGCNGYDDFPDCTESITKANEDPSTTTVIGLGIGLGVACAIIIALLIVIFMLKRKQPLTDIKRDTVNYDTVAPAKEYSRQYETPEATAQYQNTAKKYRTNEDGTLKQSNVKSGNVYDEDTTATNEYESIGLDKIDSVS
;
A
#
# COMPACT_ATOMS: atom_id res chain seq x y z
N MET A 1 -3.21 -11.20 63.92
CA MET A 1 -2.99 -10.03 63.05
C MET A 1 -3.04 -10.33 61.54
N CYS A 2 -2.94 -11.59 61.07
CA CYS A 2 -2.94 -11.90 59.62
C CYS A 2 -4.28 -11.58 58.91
N ASN A 3 -5.44 -11.86 59.53
CA ASN A 3 -6.75 -11.72 58.86
C ASN A 3 -7.19 -10.26 58.57
N ILE A 4 -6.57 -9.25 59.20
CA ILE A 4 -6.91 -7.83 58.94
C ILE A 4 -6.28 -7.35 57.64
N TRP A 5 -5.09 -7.84 57.28
CA TRP A 5 -4.40 -7.49 56.03
C TRP A 5 -5.09 -8.07 54.79
N LEU A 6 -5.64 -9.28 54.87
CA LEU A 6 -6.44 -9.86 53.79
C LEU A 6 -7.73 -9.07 53.53
N LEU A 7 -8.41 -8.61 54.59
CA LEU A 7 -9.59 -7.75 54.46
C LEU A 7 -9.24 -6.39 53.85
N PHE A 8 -8.15 -5.75 54.28
CA PHE A 8 -7.70 -4.49 53.66
C PHE A 8 -7.34 -4.68 52.18
N SER A 9 -6.61 -5.75 51.84
CA SER A 9 -6.22 -6.05 50.46
C SER A 9 -7.43 -6.34 49.55
N MET A 10 -8.46 -7.03 50.06
CA MET A 10 -9.69 -7.28 49.29
C MET A 10 -10.58 -6.05 49.18
N VAL A 11 -10.61 -5.17 50.19
CA VAL A 11 -11.33 -3.89 50.10
C VAL A 11 -10.63 -2.93 49.11
N THR A 12 -9.30 -2.87 49.07
CA THR A 12 -8.58 -2.09 48.04
C THR A 12 -8.74 -2.68 46.64
N LEU A 13 -8.77 -4.01 46.50
CA LEU A 13 -9.03 -4.64 45.20
C LEU A 13 -10.48 -4.41 44.74
N ALA A 14 -11.46 -4.45 45.67
CA ALA A 14 -12.85 -4.10 45.38
C ALA A 14 -13.03 -2.62 45.01
N PHE A 15 -12.31 -1.70 45.66
CA PHE A 15 -12.31 -0.27 45.29
C PHE A 15 -11.62 0.02 43.94
N GLN A 16 -10.67 -0.82 43.50
CA GLN A 16 -10.10 -0.72 42.15
C GLN A 16 -10.95 -1.45 41.09
N LEU A 17 -11.71 -2.48 41.47
CA LEU A 17 -12.66 -3.17 40.59
C LEU A 17 -14.00 -2.42 40.45
N SER A 18 -14.35 -1.51 41.37
CA SER A 18 -15.52 -0.62 41.24
C SER A 18 -15.27 0.63 40.38
N LEU A 19 -14.06 0.80 39.82
CA LEU A 19 -13.70 1.90 38.91
C LEU A 19 -13.46 1.42 37.46
N VAL A 20 -13.88 0.19 37.13
CA VAL A 20 -13.86 -0.32 35.75
C VAL A 20 -15.31 -0.42 35.24
N ASN A 21 -15.60 0.29 34.15
CA ASN A 21 -16.89 0.37 33.46
C ASN A 21 -18.05 1.05 34.22
N SER A 22 -17.83 2.28 34.69
CA SER A 22 -18.84 3.31 34.38
C SER A 22 -18.55 3.85 32.97
N GLN A 23 -19.31 3.44 31.96
CA GLN A 23 -19.37 4.23 30.72
C GLN A 23 -19.84 5.63 31.12
N ALA A 24 -19.05 6.66 30.79
CA ALA A 24 -19.38 8.03 31.13
C ALA A 24 -20.64 8.44 30.34
N VAL A 25 -21.80 8.37 30.98
CA VAL A 25 -23.06 8.85 30.39
C VAL A 25 -22.98 10.37 30.31
N CYS A 26 -22.81 10.88 29.09
CA CYS A 26 -22.77 12.31 28.85
C CYS A 26 -24.05 12.98 29.35
N SER A 27 -23.85 14.02 30.15
CA SER A 27 -24.91 14.84 30.72
C SER A 27 -24.61 16.30 30.36
N PRO A 28 -25.51 17.04 29.68
CA PRO A 28 -26.84 16.60 29.22
C PRO A 28 -26.77 15.53 28.11
N SER A 29 -27.91 14.87 27.88
CA SER A 29 -28.14 13.97 26.74
C SER A 29 -27.94 14.68 25.40
N GLY A 30 -27.77 13.91 24.32
CA GLY A 30 -27.46 14.45 22.98
C GLY A 30 -25.97 14.71 22.73
N TRP A 31 -25.08 14.12 23.53
CA TRP A 31 -23.62 14.18 23.36
C TRP A 31 -22.97 12.83 23.60
N PHE A 32 -21.81 12.58 22.99
CA PHE A 32 -21.04 11.35 23.15
C PHE A 32 -19.52 11.57 23.07
N GLY A 33 -18.77 10.49 23.28
CA GLY A 33 -17.31 10.47 23.22
C GLY A 33 -16.65 10.64 24.59
N PRO A 34 -15.34 10.37 24.71
CA PRO A 34 -14.62 10.30 25.99
C PRO A 34 -14.58 11.63 26.76
N ARG A 35 -14.84 12.76 26.09
CA ARG A 35 -14.92 14.10 26.68
C ARG A 35 -16.32 14.72 26.51
N CYS A 36 -17.30 13.94 26.07
CA CYS A 36 -18.63 14.40 25.66
C CYS A 36 -18.58 15.54 24.62
N GLN A 37 -17.57 15.50 23.75
CA GLN A 37 -17.21 16.57 22.81
C GLN A 37 -18.04 16.53 21.52
N TYR A 38 -18.55 15.35 21.15
CA TYR A 38 -19.31 15.15 19.92
C TYR A 38 -20.81 15.28 20.14
N LYS A 39 -21.51 15.96 19.23
CA LYS A 39 -22.96 16.15 19.30
C LYS A 39 -23.66 14.95 18.66
N CYS A 40 -24.72 14.48 19.28
CA CYS A 40 -25.57 13.44 18.72
C CYS A 40 -26.34 14.01 17.51
N HIS A 41 -26.19 13.39 16.34
CA HIS A 41 -26.85 13.80 15.10
C HIS A 41 -27.79 12.70 14.59
N CYS A 42 -28.52 12.04 15.50
CA CYS A 42 -29.49 10.98 15.21
C CYS A 42 -30.93 11.50 15.32
N GLU A 43 -31.85 11.02 14.48
CA GLU A 43 -33.23 11.53 14.39
C GLU A 43 -34.06 11.50 15.69
N ASN A 44 -33.65 10.71 16.67
CA ASN A 44 -34.28 10.55 17.99
C ASN A 44 -33.41 11.06 19.16
N ASP A 45 -32.31 11.76 18.86
CA ASP A 45 -31.24 12.15 19.81
C ASP A 45 -30.64 10.97 20.63
N GLN A 46 -30.85 9.72 20.21
CA GLN A 46 -30.30 8.52 20.86
C GLN A 46 -29.12 7.95 20.07
N CYS A 47 -27.93 8.14 20.60
CA CYS A 47 -26.69 7.54 20.11
C CYS A 47 -25.93 6.83 21.23
N ASN A 48 -25.11 5.86 20.84
CA ASN A 48 -24.16 5.21 21.73
C ASN A 48 -23.20 6.24 22.35
N SER A 49 -23.15 6.31 23.69
CA SER A 49 -22.33 7.26 24.45
C SER A 49 -20.82 7.23 24.15
N SER A 50 -20.32 6.15 23.56
CA SER A 50 -18.90 5.97 23.24
C SER A 50 -18.60 6.14 21.74
N THR A 51 -19.47 5.66 20.84
CA THR A 51 -19.23 5.63 19.38
C THR A 51 -20.06 6.61 18.56
N GLY A 52 -21.10 7.23 19.13
CA GLY A 52 -22.02 8.10 18.39
C GLY A 52 -22.98 7.37 17.45
N GLN A 53 -22.87 6.04 17.34
CA GLN A 53 -23.76 5.26 16.48
C GLN A 53 -25.21 5.34 16.98
N CYS A 54 -26.12 5.72 16.08
CA CYS A 54 -27.55 5.83 16.35
C CYS A 54 -28.15 4.49 16.81
N THR A 55 -29.04 4.53 17.81
CA THR A 55 -29.71 3.34 18.33
C THR A 55 -31.03 3.07 17.61
N ASP A 56 -31.61 1.89 17.83
CA ASP A 56 -32.98 1.54 17.39
C ASP A 56 -33.23 1.65 15.87
N ASN A 57 -32.16 1.51 15.08
CA ASN A 57 -32.12 1.71 13.62
C ASN A 57 -32.53 3.13 13.15
N SER A 58 -32.47 4.13 14.04
CA SER A 58 -32.58 5.54 13.65
C SER A 58 -31.41 5.96 12.77
N LYS A 59 -31.65 6.93 11.86
CA LYS A 59 -30.64 7.42 10.92
C LYS A 59 -30.00 8.70 11.43
N CYS A 60 -28.99 9.17 10.70
CA CYS A 60 -28.48 10.52 10.89
C CYS A 60 -29.56 11.54 10.48
N VAL A 61 -29.62 12.67 11.19
CA VAL A 61 -30.46 13.80 10.78
C VAL A 61 -29.96 14.39 9.46
N SER A 62 -30.87 14.91 8.63
CA SER A 62 -30.55 15.57 7.36
C SER A 62 -29.42 16.60 7.53
N GLY A 63 -28.45 16.56 6.61
CA GLY A 63 -27.22 17.35 6.66
C GLY A 63 -26.04 16.68 7.37
N TRP A 64 -26.21 15.47 7.92
CA TRP A 64 -25.15 14.73 8.62
C TRP A 64 -25.07 13.28 8.18
N PHE A 65 -23.85 12.72 8.10
CA PHE A 65 -23.63 11.32 7.75
C PHE A 65 -22.30 10.79 8.32
N GLY A 66 -21.96 9.56 7.93
CA GLY A 66 -20.69 8.93 8.25
C GLY A 66 -20.57 8.43 9.70
N LEU A 67 -19.34 8.23 10.15
CA LEU A 67 -19.00 7.67 11.46
C LEU A 67 -19.62 8.52 12.58
N GLY A 68 -20.55 7.92 13.33
CA GLY A 68 -21.27 8.60 14.41
C GLY A 68 -22.09 9.83 13.96
N CYS A 69 -22.43 9.93 12.67
CA CYS A 69 -23.11 11.09 12.08
C CYS A 69 -22.34 12.42 12.26
N GLN A 70 -21.00 12.40 12.25
CA GLN A 70 -20.17 13.60 12.52
C GLN A 70 -19.69 14.35 11.27
N TYR A 71 -19.91 13.83 10.06
CA TYR A 71 -19.55 14.52 8.82
C TYR A 71 -20.73 15.36 8.33
N GLU A 72 -20.50 16.65 8.04
CA GLU A 72 -21.49 17.48 7.34
C GLU A 72 -21.66 16.98 5.90
N ASP A 73 -22.90 16.87 5.44
CA ASP A 73 -23.22 16.47 4.08
C ASP A 73 -23.46 17.69 3.17
N LEU A 74 -22.51 17.93 2.25
CA LEU A 74 -22.53 19.09 1.36
C LEU A 74 -23.66 19.07 0.32
N ILE A 75 -24.41 17.97 0.12
CA ILE A 75 -25.62 18.03 -0.73
C ILE A 75 -26.71 18.92 -0.10
N ASN A 76 -26.68 19.06 1.24
CA ASN A 76 -27.61 19.87 2.03
C ASN A 76 -27.10 21.31 2.25
N ALA A 77 -25.92 21.66 1.72
CA ALA A 77 -25.34 22.99 1.87
C ALA A 77 -26.21 24.08 1.18
N PRO A 78 -26.15 25.35 1.63
CA PRO A 78 -26.94 26.42 1.04
C PRO A 78 -26.69 26.59 -0.47
N SER A 79 -27.76 26.80 -1.23
CA SER A 79 -27.73 26.99 -2.70
C SER A 79 -27.26 25.77 -3.51
N THR A 80 -27.25 24.56 -2.93
CA THR A 80 -26.97 23.34 -3.69
C THR A 80 -28.06 23.08 -4.72
N THR A 81 -27.66 22.71 -5.93
CA THR A 81 -28.54 22.25 -7.01
C THR A 81 -28.11 20.86 -7.45
N ILE A 82 -29.04 19.92 -7.51
CA ILE A 82 -28.78 18.55 -7.98
C ILE A 82 -29.50 18.32 -9.31
N ILE A 83 -28.76 17.82 -10.30
CA ILE A 83 -29.20 17.68 -11.69
C ILE A 83 -28.97 16.22 -12.13
N SER A 84 -30.04 15.57 -12.59
CA SER A 84 -29.99 14.27 -13.27
C SER A 84 -29.85 14.47 -14.80
N SER A 85 -29.20 13.52 -15.47
CA SER A 85 -29.13 13.47 -16.95
C SER A 85 -29.63 12.10 -17.44
N PRO A 86 -30.53 12.04 -18.44
CA PRO A 86 -30.88 13.11 -19.38
C PRO A 86 -32.01 14.05 -18.94
N ASP A 87 -32.89 13.62 -18.03
CA ASP A 87 -34.21 14.26 -17.85
C ASP A 87 -34.22 15.60 -17.09
N GLN A 88 -33.07 16.04 -16.53
CA GLN A 88 -32.94 17.30 -15.75
C GLN A 88 -33.95 17.41 -14.58
N ALA A 89 -34.45 16.27 -14.09
CA ALA A 89 -35.52 16.21 -13.12
C ALA A 89 -35.00 16.40 -11.68
N SER A 90 -35.78 17.13 -10.87
CA SER A 90 -35.53 17.28 -9.43
C SER A 90 -35.51 15.90 -8.76
N SER A 91 -34.32 15.47 -8.35
CA SER A 91 -34.06 14.09 -7.93
C SER A 91 -34.27 13.95 -6.42
N THR A 92 -35.48 14.23 -5.94
CA THR A 92 -35.78 14.37 -4.49
C THR A 92 -35.42 13.14 -3.65
N TRP A 93 -35.39 11.96 -4.28
CA TRP A 93 -34.99 10.69 -3.67
C TRP A 93 -33.51 10.64 -3.24
N ILE A 94 -32.62 11.44 -3.83
CA ILE A 94 -31.19 11.45 -3.44
C ILE A 94 -30.96 12.27 -2.15
N THR A 95 -31.94 13.08 -1.75
CA THR A 95 -31.88 14.05 -0.63
C THR A 95 -32.85 13.73 0.51
N ASP A 96 -33.55 12.60 0.46
CA ASP A 96 -34.57 12.25 1.46
C ASP A 96 -33.98 11.65 2.75
N GLY A 97 -32.68 11.36 2.77
CA GLY A 97 -31.99 10.73 3.89
C GLY A 97 -32.24 9.22 4.00
N ASP A 98 -32.79 8.58 2.96
CA ASP A 98 -33.13 7.17 2.96
C ASP A 98 -32.32 6.36 1.95
N ASP A 99 -31.29 5.66 2.45
CA ASP A 99 -30.50 4.65 1.73
C ASP A 99 -31.34 3.55 1.02
N SER A 100 -32.63 3.40 1.34
CA SER A 100 -33.55 2.46 0.69
C SER A 100 -34.43 3.07 -0.41
N THR A 101 -34.52 4.40 -0.53
CA THR A 101 -35.24 5.06 -1.64
C THR A 101 -34.34 5.14 -2.86
N CYS A 102 -34.59 4.28 -3.84
CA CYS A 102 -33.74 4.19 -5.03
C CYS A 102 -34.31 4.89 -6.27
N ASN A 103 -33.41 5.32 -7.15
CA ASN A 103 -33.71 5.76 -8.51
C ASN A 103 -34.64 4.77 -9.24
N GLN A 104 -35.57 5.31 -10.02
CA GLN A 104 -36.47 4.55 -10.89
C GLN A 104 -36.24 4.83 -12.39
N ASP A 105 -35.46 5.85 -12.75
CA ASP A 105 -35.11 6.11 -14.15
C ASP A 105 -33.97 5.19 -14.62
N ILE A 106 -34.33 4.17 -15.41
CA ILE A 106 -33.38 3.24 -16.01
C ILE A 106 -32.43 3.90 -17.04
N ASN A 107 -32.71 5.12 -17.48
CA ASN A 107 -31.90 5.86 -18.45
C ASN A 107 -30.89 6.82 -17.79
N LEU A 108 -30.88 6.90 -16.45
CA LEU A 108 -30.03 7.84 -15.70
C LEU A 108 -28.54 7.61 -15.99
N GLN A 109 -27.90 8.59 -16.64
CA GLN A 109 -26.51 8.52 -17.10
C GLN A 109 -25.53 9.15 -16.12
N SER A 110 -25.96 10.21 -15.44
CA SER A 110 -25.13 10.96 -14.50
C SER A 110 -25.94 11.75 -13.48
N MET A 111 -25.37 11.88 -12.29
CA MET A 111 -25.80 12.83 -11.26
C MET A 111 -24.77 13.95 -11.17
N VAL A 112 -25.23 15.20 -11.07
CA VAL A 112 -24.38 16.39 -10.89
C VAL A 112 -24.86 17.16 -9.67
N VAL A 113 -23.97 17.35 -8.70
CA VAL A 113 -24.18 18.27 -7.57
C VAL A 113 -23.43 19.55 -7.88
N LYS A 114 -24.08 20.71 -7.73
CA LYS A 114 -23.52 22.03 -8.03
C LYS A 114 -23.78 23.02 -6.90
N TRP A 115 -22.77 23.80 -6.55
CA TRP A 115 -22.85 24.92 -5.60
C TRP A 115 -22.61 26.27 -6.28
N ASN A 116 -22.93 27.35 -5.56
CA ASN A 116 -22.62 28.73 -5.96
C ASN A 116 -21.24 29.21 -5.50
N ILE A 117 -20.59 28.49 -4.58
CA ILE A 117 -19.22 28.70 -4.12
C ILE A 117 -18.40 27.42 -4.31
N THR A 118 -17.08 27.53 -4.16
CA THR A 118 -16.14 26.40 -4.19
C THR A 118 -16.00 25.75 -2.82
N TYR A 119 -15.97 24.42 -2.74
CA TYR A 119 -15.71 23.65 -1.53
C TYR A 119 -14.44 22.79 -1.65
N PRO A 120 -13.71 22.53 -0.53
CA PRO A 120 -12.78 21.42 -0.47
C PRO A 120 -13.52 20.10 -0.70
N PHE A 121 -12.93 19.18 -1.48
CA PHE A 121 -13.43 17.82 -1.64
C PHE A 121 -12.41 16.80 -1.13
N SER A 122 -12.91 15.76 -0.47
CA SER A 122 -12.13 14.71 0.19
C SER A 122 -12.64 13.32 -0.23
N TRP A 123 -13.90 13.03 0.06
CA TRP A 123 -14.59 11.78 -0.22
C TRP A 123 -16.12 11.95 -0.28
N LEU A 124 -16.79 10.96 -0.86
CA LEU A 124 -18.24 10.84 -0.93
C LEU A 124 -18.68 9.39 -0.65
N ARG A 125 -19.92 9.21 -0.20
CA ARG A 125 -20.58 7.91 0.01
C ARG A 125 -21.72 7.72 -0.99
N LEU A 126 -21.85 6.52 -1.53
CA LEU A 126 -22.90 6.12 -2.47
C LEU A 126 -23.53 4.79 -2.01
N THR A 127 -24.85 4.74 -1.91
CA THR A 127 -25.59 3.48 -1.66
C THR A 127 -26.40 3.10 -2.89
N VAL A 128 -26.35 1.82 -3.30
CA VAL A 128 -27.11 1.28 -4.44
C VAL A 128 -28.14 0.23 -4.03
N LYS A 129 -29.09 -0.01 -4.92
CA LYS A 129 -30.16 -1.00 -4.77
C LYS A 129 -29.63 -2.42 -4.55
N ASP A 130 -30.36 -3.20 -3.77
CA ASP A 130 -30.11 -4.61 -3.50
C ASP A 130 -29.74 -5.41 -4.76
N ASN A 131 -28.63 -6.16 -4.68
CA ASN A 131 -28.02 -6.96 -5.74
C ASN A 131 -27.37 -6.18 -6.90
N ALA A 132 -27.36 -4.84 -6.88
CA ALA A 132 -26.47 -4.08 -7.75
C ALA A 132 -25.03 -4.11 -7.22
N TYR A 133 -24.05 -3.92 -8.11
CA TYR A 133 -22.64 -3.83 -7.70
C TYR A 133 -22.27 -2.36 -7.46
N PRO A 134 -21.82 -1.97 -6.25
CA PRO A 134 -21.56 -0.56 -5.95
C PRO A 134 -20.26 -0.04 -6.58
N GLY A 135 -19.31 -0.90 -6.99
CA GLY A 135 -17.98 -0.46 -7.42
C GLY A 135 -17.84 0.14 -8.83
N HIS A 136 -18.91 0.36 -9.60
CA HIS A 136 -18.84 0.87 -11.00
C HIS A 136 -19.28 2.33 -11.16
N PHE A 137 -18.73 3.20 -10.32
CA PHE A 137 -18.82 4.66 -10.44
C PHE A 137 -17.49 5.28 -10.89
N LYS A 138 -17.57 6.35 -11.69
CA LYS A 138 -16.50 7.29 -12.02
C LYS A 138 -16.89 8.67 -11.52
N VAL A 139 -16.02 9.30 -10.73
CA VAL A 139 -16.21 10.67 -10.24
C VAL A 139 -15.33 11.64 -11.02
N SER A 140 -15.88 12.79 -11.38
CA SER A 140 -15.16 13.93 -11.94
C SER A 140 -15.75 15.24 -11.41
N PHE A 141 -15.05 16.35 -11.64
CA PHE A 141 -15.30 17.61 -10.95
C PHE A 141 -15.26 18.80 -11.92
N LYS A 142 -15.84 19.94 -11.51
CA LYS A 142 -15.49 21.25 -12.06
C LYS A 142 -15.14 22.23 -10.96
N ALA A 143 -14.07 22.99 -11.17
CA ALA A 143 -13.69 24.12 -10.33
C ALA A 143 -14.46 25.39 -10.78
N ASN A 144 -13.90 26.58 -10.53
CA ASN A 144 -14.42 27.87 -11.03
C ASN A 144 -14.26 28.08 -12.56
N GLY A 145 -14.01 27.00 -13.31
CA GLY A 145 -13.85 26.97 -14.76
C GLY A 145 -14.76 25.93 -15.40
N ASN A 146 -14.88 25.95 -16.73
CA ASN A 146 -15.78 25.04 -17.45
C ASN A 146 -15.19 23.64 -17.68
N ASP A 147 -13.88 23.47 -17.52
CA ASP A 147 -13.19 22.20 -17.79
C ASP A 147 -13.50 21.15 -16.73
N GLU A 148 -13.63 19.90 -17.18
CA GLU A 148 -13.91 18.76 -16.31
C GLU A 148 -12.61 18.09 -15.87
N ILE A 149 -12.47 17.89 -14.56
CA ILE A 149 -11.29 17.32 -13.90
C ILE A 149 -11.63 15.90 -13.47
N ASP A 150 -11.03 14.90 -14.09
CA ASP A 150 -11.18 13.50 -13.71
C ASP A 150 -10.49 13.18 -12.37
N CYS A 151 -11.14 12.34 -11.54
CA CYS A 151 -10.53 11.77 -10.35
C CYS A 151 -9.40 10.78 -10.72
N SER A 152 -8.21 11.31 -10.96
CA SER A 152 -7.09 10.59 -11.59
C SER A 152 -6.59 9.36 -10.82
N TYR A 153 -6.83 9.31 -9.50
CA TYR A 153 -6.45 8.20 -8.61
C TYR A 153 -7.60 7.83 -7.66
N GLN A 154 -8.80 7.64 -8.21
CA GLN A 154 -10.00 7.27 -7.46
C GLN A 154 -9.75 6.08 -6.51
N GLN A 155 -9.85 6.31 -5.20
CA GLN A 155 -9.81 5.26 -4.19
C GLN A 155 -11.24 4.82 -3.90
N THR A 156 -11.55 3.56 -4.16
CA THR A 156 -12.89 2.99 -3.98
C THR A 156 -12.89 2.00 -2.82
N TYR A 157 -13.71 2.24 -1.80
CA TYR A 157 -13.82 1.45 -0.58
C TYR A 157 -15.22 0.83 -0.52
N VAL A 158 -15.32 -0.47 -0.80
CA VAL A 158 -16.59 -1.20 -0.67
C VAL A 158 -16.83 -1.47 0.81
N ILE A 159 -17.84 -0.80 1.38
CA ILE A 159 -18.17 -0.86 2.81
C ILE A 159 -19.01 -2.10 3.11
N ASP A 160 -20.01 -2.36 2.26
CA ASP A 160 -20.87 -3.54 2.30
C ASP A 160 -21.36 -3.94 0.90
N GLN A 161 -22.46 -4.69 0.77
CA GLN A 161 -23.00 -5.14 -0.51
C GLN A 161 -23.66 -4.04 -1.36
N LYS A 162 -23.99 -2.89 -0.76
CA LYS A 162 -24.72 -1.77 -1.34
C LYS A 162 -23.95 -0.44 -1.25
N THR A 163 -23.13 -0.28 -0.21
CA THR A 163 -22.47 0.99 0.10
C THR A 163 -21.01 1.01 -0.36
N VAL A 164 -20.62 2.10 -1.01
CA VAL A 164 -19.24 2.38 -1.41
C VAL A 164 -18.86 3.81 -1.08
N ASP A 165 -17.65 3.98 -0.56
CA ASP A 165 -17.04 5.30 -0.37
C ASP A 165 -15.98 5.52 -1.45
N ILE A 166 -15.92 6.74 -1.97
CA ILE A 166 -15.00 7.14 -3.02
C ILE A 166 -14.23 8.37 -2.56
N SER A 167 -12.90 8.26 -2.48
CA SER A 167 -12.02 9.38 -2.19
C SER A 167 -11.20 9.79 -3.42
N CYS A 168 -11.01 11.10 -3.56
CA CYS A 168 -10.23 11.73 -4.62
C CYS A 168 -9.28 12.76 -4.00
N ASN A 169 -7.97 12.57 -4.21
CA ASN A 169 -6.98 13.55 -3.78
C ASN A 169 -6.99 14.77 -4.71
N MET A 170 -7.74 15.82 -4.32
CA MET A 170 -7.95 17.02 -5.12
C MET A 170 -6.97 18.14 -4.75
N THR A 171 -6.40 18.78 -5.78
CA THR A 171 -5.47 19.92 -5.65
C THR A 171 -6.14 21.28 -5.88
N VAL A 172 -7.47 21.30 -6.08
CA VAL A 172 -8.29 22.49 -6.34
C VAL A 172 -9.62 22.35 -5.61
N ASP A 173 -10.26 23.48 -5.29
CA ASP A 173 -11.62 23.49 -4.77
C ASP A 173 -12.65 23.35 -5.88
N VAL A 174 -13.74 22.64 -5.59
CA VAL A 174 -14.74 22.22 -6.57
C VAL A 174 -16.04 22.98 -6.39
N MET A 175 -16.67 23.37 -7.51
CA MET A 175 -18.04 23.91 -7.54
C MET A 175 -19.05 22.87 -8.02
N GLN A 176 -18.58 21.78 -8.65
CA GLN A 176 -19.43 20.71 -9.15
C GLN A 176 -18.77 19.34 -8.90
N VAL A 177 -19.56 18.37 -8.46
CA VAL A 177 -19.22 16.94 -8.43
C VAL A 177 -20.12 16.23 -9.44
N ILE A 178 -19.53 15.44 -10.33
CA ILE A 178 -20.20 14.72 -11.40
C ILE A 178 -19.94 13.23 -11.21
N ILE A 179 -21.02 12.46 -11.12
CA ILE A 179 -20.99 11.02 -10.86
C ILE A 179 -21.58 10.29 -12.05
N ARG A 180 -20.80 9.41 -12.66
CA ARG A 180 -21.17 8.60 -13.83
C ARG A 180 -20.86 7.13 -13.58
N GLY A 181 -21.34 6.26 -14.47
CA GLY A 181 -21.01 4.83 -14.45
C GLY A 181 -22.26 3.95 -14.46
N GLN A 182 -22.05 2.64 -14.53
CA GLN A 182 -23.14 1.67 -14.70
C GLN A 182 -24.06 1.63 -13.48
N SER A 183 -23.49 1.78 -12.28
CA SER A 183 -24.20 1.73 -11.00
C SER A 183 -25.09 2.96 -10.71
N VAL A 184 -24.99 4.03 -11.51
CA VAL A 184 -25.81 5.25 -11.35
C VAL A 184 -27.30 4.96 -11.53
N THR A 185 -27.66 4.08 -12.47
CA THR A 185 -29.06 3.65 -12.68
C THR A 185 -29.68 2.98 -11.44
N SER A 186 -28.85 2.43 -10.54
CA SER A 186 -29.25 1.74 -9.31
C SER A 186 -29.01 2.56 -8.03
N LEU A 187 -28.64 3.83 -8.14
CA LEU A 187 -28.31 4.69 -7.00
C LEU A 187 -29.52 4.92 -6.08
N CYS A 188 -29.29 5.05 -4.77
CA CYS A 188 -30.31 5.35 -3.76
C CYS A 188 -29.95 6.61 -2.94
N SER A 189 -28.72 6.70 -2.43
CA SER A 189 -28.25 7.90 -1.72
C SER A 189 -26.86 8.30 -2.18
N LEU A 190 -26.57 9.60 -2.02
CA LEU A 190 -25.27 10.22 -2.24
C LEU A 190 -25.04 11.19 -1.09
N TYR A 191 -23.92 11.05 -0.38
CA TYR A 191 -23.46 12.01 0.61
C TYR A 191 -22.09 12.54 0.21
N ILE A 192 -21.82 13.83 0.40
CA ILE A 192 -20.53 14.43 0.04
C ILE A 192 -19.92 15.06 1.29
N SER A 193 -18.70 14.63 1.66
CA SER A 193 -18.08 15.07 2.90
C SER A 193 -17.75 16.56 2.89
N GLY A 194 -18.30 17.28 3.86
CA GLY A 194 -17.85 18.59 4.28
C GLY A 194 -16.82 18.55 5.40
N GLY A 195 -16.55 17.38 5.99
CA GLY A 195 -15.67 17.22 7.16
C GLY A 195 -16.40 17.26 8.51
N GLN A 196 -15.63 17.13 9.59
CA GLN A 196 -16.12 17.09 10.98
C GLN A 196 -15.95 18.46 11.68
N ASN A 197 -16.90 18.88 12.53
CA ASN A 197 -16.85 20.17 13.22
C ASN A 197 -16.05 20.11 14.54
N GLU A 198 -14.83 20.62 14.50
CA GLU A 198 -13.90 20.63 15.63
C GLU A 198 -14.07 21.79 16.61
N ALA A 199 -14.98 22.73 16.34
CA ALA A 199 -15.24 23.85 17.23
C ALA A 199 -16.08 23.48 18.47
N LEU A 200 -16.86 22.40 18.41
CA LEU A 200 -17.82 22.00 19.44
C LEU A 200 -17.19 21.87 20.83
N LYS A 201 -17.79 22.55 21.82
CA LYS A 201 -17.38 22.59 23.23
C LYS A 201 -15.91 22.95 23.51
N GLN A 202 -15.21 23.52 22.52
CA GLN A 202 -13.85 24.03 22.73
C GLN A 202 -13.88 25.27 23.63
N THR A 203 -12.72 25.68 24.14
CA THR A 203 -12.66 26.82 25.08
C THR A 203 -12.80 28.14 24.34
N ALA A 204 -13.97 28.77 24.44
CA ALA A 204 -14.25 30.09 23.88
C ALA A 204 -14.15 31.20 24.94
N VAL A 205 -13.59 32.35 24.54
CA VAL A 205 -13.50 33.58 25.34
C VAL A 205 -13.86 34.78 24.47
N GLN A 206 -14.25 35.88 25.11
CA GLN A 206 -14.56 37.14 24.43
C GLN A 206 -14.12 38.34 25.27
N SER A 207 -13.87 39.44 24.59
CA SER A 207 -13.52 40.77 25.13
C SER A 207 -14.36 41.22 26.32
N SER A 208 -15.69 41.10 26.23
CA SER A 208 -16.63 41.35 27.32
C SER A 208 -17.93 40.57 27.10
N THR A 209 -18.76 40.42 28.14
CA THR A 209 -20.08 39.77 28.04
C THR A 209 -21.19 40.78 28.28
N TYR A 210 -22.21 40.77 27.43
CA TYR A 210 -23.46 41.49 27.68
C TYR A 210 -24.28 40.78 28.78
N ILE A 211 -24.51 41.53 29.86
CA ILE A 211 -25.28 41.10 31.03
C ILE A 211 -26.60 41.88 31.04
N ASN A 212 -27.73 41.18 31.17
CA ASN A 212 -29.03 41.81 31.35
C ASN A 212 -29.63 41.39 32.69
N GLU A 213 -30.03 42.36 33.53
CA GLU A 213 -30.61 42.12 34.86
C GLU A 213 -29.79 41.16 35.76
N GLY A 214 -28.46 41.13 35.58
CA GLY A 214 -27.56 40.24 36.33
C GLY A 214 -27.45 38.81 35.77
N ILE A 215 -28.04 38.53 34.60
CA ILE A 215 -27.95 37.26 33.89
C ILE A 215 -27.05 37.41 32.66
N ASP A 216 -26.04 36.55 32.54
CA ASP A 216 -25.24 36.41 31.31
C ASP A 216 -26.11 35.80 30.21
N LEU A 217 -26.44 36.61 29.19
CA LEU A 217 -27.25 36.15 28.04
C LEU A 217 -26.42 35.87 26.79
N GLY A 218 -25.18 36.39 26.72
CA GLY A 218 -24.33 36.33 25.54
C GLY A 218 -22.96 35.71 25.78
N LEU A 219 -22.88 34.60 26.52
CA LEU A 219 -21.62 33.93 26.86
C LEU A 219 -20.84 33.49 25.61
N ALA A 220 -19.51 33.60 25.64
CA ALA A 220 -18.62 33.21 24.55
C ALA A 220 -18.81 31.76 24.09
N SER A 221 -19.16 30.86 25.02
CA SER A 221 -19.38 29.43 24.77
C SER A 221 -20.63 29.11 23.95
N HIS A 222 -21.57 30.05 23.77
CA HIS A 222 -22.76 29.80 22.95
C HIS A 222 -22.39 29.55 21.49
N ALA A 223 -21.40 30.28 20.94
CA ALA A 223 -20.95 30.08 19.55
C ALA A 223 -20.12 28.81 19.31
N VAL A 224 -20.10 27.87 20.26
CA VAL A 224 -19.48 26.53 20.13
C VAL A 224 -20.33 25.45 20.81
N ASP A 225 -21.62 25.72 21.05
CA ASP A 225 -22.54 24.76 21.68
C ASP A 225 -23.26 23.86 20.65
N GLY A 226 -23.07 24.12 19.35
CA GLY A 226 -23.67 23.36 18.27
C GLY A 226 -25.13 23.74 17.98
N ASN A 227 -25.62 24.88 18.46
CA ASN A 227 -26.96 25.37 18.23
C ASN A 227 -26.98 26.59 17.28
N THR A 228 -27.16 26.31 15.99
CA THR A 228 -27.14 27.29 14.89
C THR A 228 -28.33 28.27 14.85
N ASN A 229 -29.18 28.31 15.88
CA ASN A 229 -30.34 29.21 15.94
C ASN A 229 -29.88 30.67 16.04
N SER A 230 -30.30 31.49 15.06
CA SER A 230 -29.89 32.89 14.92
C SER A 230 -30.58 33.88 15.86
N PHE A 231 -31.57 33.43 16.66
CA PHE A 231 -32.37 34.27 17.54
C PHE A 231 -31.73 34.41 18.93
N PHE A 232 -31.31 35.63 19.29
CA PHE A 232 -30.52 35.89 20.50
C PHE A 232 -31.17 35.39 21.80
N TYR A 233 -32.49 35.54 21.96
CA TYR A 233 -33.20 35.14 23.18
C TYR A 233 -33.39 33.63 23.33
N SER A 234 -33.02 32.82 22.33
CA SER A 234 -32.87 31.37 22.50
C SER A 234 -31.62 30.98 23.32
N LYS A 235 -30.78 31.95 23.72
CA LYS A 235 -29.51 31.76 24.47
C LYS A 235 -28.46 30.96 23.70
N THR A 236 -28.45 31.13 22.38
CA THR A 236 -27.56 30.45 21.43
C THR A 236 -26.51 31.39 20.85
N CYS A 237 -26.63 32.70 21.07
CA CYS A 237 -25.68 33.66 20.53
C CYS A 237 -24.83 34.32 21.61
N THR A 238 -23.57 34.58 21.26
CA THR A 238 -22.63 35.44 21.99
C THR A 238 -23.04 36.90 21.83
N HIS A 239 -22.65 37.74 22.79
CA HIS A 239 -22.87 39.19 22.70
C HIS A 239 -21.84 39.91 23.56
N THR A 240 -20.96 40.67 22.89
CA THR A 240 -19.99 41.56 23.53
C THR A 240 -20.62 42.90 23.92
N ASN A 241 -19.97 43.66 24.81
CA ASN A 241 -20.44 44.94 25.33
C ASN A 241 -19.28 45.93 25.54
N ASP A 242 -18.37 46.01 24.57
CA ASP A 242 -17.21 46.91 24.58
C ASP A 242 -16.86 47.37 23.14
N PRO A 243 -16.26 48.56 22.98
CA PRO A 243 -16.05 49.19 21.67
C PRO A 243 -14.84 48.65 20.90
N SER A 244 -14.27 47.50 21.26
CA SER A 244 -13.22 46.82 20.48
C SER A 244 -13.46 45.31 20.48
N PRO A 245 -14.66 44.88 20.05
CA PRO A 245 -15.18 43.57 20.39
C PRO A 245 -14.46 42.48 19.62
N ASN A 246 -14.05 41.47 20.36
CA ASN A 246 -13.44 40.26 19.83
C ASN A 246 -13.89 39.01 20.59
N TRP A 247 -13.82 37.89 19.88
CA TRP A 247 -14.14 36.55 20.33
C TRP A 247 -13.04 35.58 19.85
N LYS A 248 -12.73 34.55 20.64
CA LYS A 248 -11.64 33.61 20.36
C LYS A 248 -12.01 32.22 20.86
N VAL A 249 -11.80 31.20 20.03
CA VAL A 249 -11.82 29.79 20.43
C VAL A 249 -10.41 29.21 20.40
N ALA A 250 -10.07 28.40 21.40
CA ALA A 250 -8.84 27.62 21.46
C ALA A 250 -9.15 26.11 21.38
N PHE A 251 -8.53 25.42 20.44
CA PHE A 251 -8.69 23.99 20.25
C PHE A 251 -7.85 23.21 21.27
N SER A 252 -8.42 22.15 21.84
CA SER A 252 -7.77 21.25 22.80
C SER A 252 -6.64 20.40 22.19
N GLN A 253 -6.63 20.23 20.86
CA GLN A 253 -5.52 19.71 20.06
C GLN A 253 -5.33 20.60 18.82
N PRO A 254 -4.15 20.65 18.17
CA PRO A 254 -3.96 21.42 16.94
C PRO A 254 -4.67 20.78 15.73
N GLN A 255 -5.65 21.46 15.14
CA GLN A 255 -6.55 20.93 14.09
C GLN A 255 -6.24 21.50 12.68
N ALA A 256 -6.51 20.71 11.64
CA ALA A 256 -6.18 20.98 10.24
C ALA A 256 -7.39 21.56 9.46
N ILE A 257 -7.92 22.68 9.98
CA ILE A 257 -9.18 23.28 9.49
C ILE A 257 -9.11 23.70 8.01
N ASN A 258 -10.10 23.26 7.23
CA ASN A 258 -10.23 23.55 5.79
C ASN A 258 -11.36 24.53 5.45
N ARG A 259 -12.39 24.63 6.28
CA ARG A 259 -13.55 25.52 6.12
C ARG A 259 -14.01 26.02 7.49
N ILE A 260 -14.37 27.29 7.59
CA ILE A 260 -14.97 27.89 8.78
C ILE A 260 -16.34 28.45 8.39
N VAL A 261 -17.36 28.18 9.20
CA VAL A 261 -18.72 28.67 8.98
C VAL A 261 -19.15 29.48 10.20
N LEU A 262 -19.63 30.70 9.98
CA LEU A 262 -20.17 31.58 11.03
C LEU A 262 -21.67 31.76 10.84
N TYR A 263 -22.45 31.43 11.87
CA TYR A 263 -23.86 31.77 11.94
C TYR A 263 -24.02 33.13 12.62
N ASN A 264 -24.62 34.07 11.89
CA ASN A 264 -24.84 35.44 12.34
C ASN A 264 -26.16 35.53 13.15
N ARG A 265 -26.26 36.56 13.99
CA ARG A 265 -27.50 36.91 14.66
C ARG A 265 -28.49 37.50 13.66
N PHE A 266 -29.62 36.83 13.53
CA PHE A 266 -30.80 37.30 12.80
C PHE A 266 -31.99 37.05 13.71
N ASP A 267 -32.39 38.09 14.44
CA ASP A 267 -33.62 38.09 15.20
C ASP A 267 -34.85 38.05 14.26
N SER A 268 -36.06 37.84 14.83
CA SER A 268 -37.27 37.54 14.05
C SER A 268 -37.64 38.60 13.01
N SER A 269 -38.46 38.20 12.02
CA SER A 269 -38.98 39.08 10.96
C SER A 269 -39.64 40.37 11.45
N ASP A 270 -40.16 40.34 12.68
CA ASP A 270 -40.98 41.41 13.25
C ASP A 270 -40.11 42.43 14.01
N LYS A 271 -38.87 42.06 14.34
CA LYS A 271 -37.84 42.95 14.87
C LYS A 271 -36.44 42.48 14.40
N PRO A 272 -36.11 42.68 13.11
CA PRO A 272 -34.78 42.36 12.60
C PRO A 272 -33.79 43.29 13.29
N CYS A 273 -33.02 42.76 14.24
CA CYS A 273 -31.91 43.46 14.85
C CYS A 273 -30.60 42.77 14.54
N CYS A 274 -29.59 43.61 14.43
CA CYS A 274 -28.22 43.27 14.76
C CYS A 274 -27.42 42.44 13.74
N PRO A 275 -27.89 42.05 12.52
CA PRO A 275 -27.03 41.28 11.62
C PRO A 275 -25.85 42.10 11.10
N GLU A 276 -25.97 43.44 11.06
CA GLU A 276 -24.92 44.38 10.68
C GLU A 276 -23.65 44.29 11.54
N ARG A 277 -23.75 43.72 12.75
CA ARG A 277 -22.62 43.56 13.68
C ARG A 277 -21.50 42.64 13.19
N LEU A 278 -21.80 41.81 12.21
CA LEU A 278 -20.88 40.86 11.58
C LEU A 278 -20.62 41.20 10.10
N ILE A 279 -20.70 42.47 9.71
CA ILE A 279 -20.07 42.95 8.46
C ILE A 279 -18.63 43.38 8.73
N HIS A 280 -17.76 43.31 7.72
CA HIS A 280 -16.38 43.77 7.79
C HIS A 280 -15.57 43.16 8.96
N PHE A 281 -15.94 41.97 9.42
CA PHE A 281 -15.21 41.28 10.48
C PHE A 281 -13.83 40.82 9.98
N GLY A 282 -12.86 40.89 10.88
CA GLY A 282 -11.58 40.21 10.73
C GLY A 282 -11.68 38.81 11.32
N LEU A 283 -11.17 37.81 10.60
CA LEU A 283 -10.99 36.45 11.09
C LEU A 283 -9.52 36.05 10.95
N GLN A 284 -8.95 35.47 11.99
CA GLN A 284 -7.57 35.00 12.01
C GLN A 284 -7.48 33.61 12.63
N THR A 285 -6.64 32.75 12.07
CA THR A 285 -6.27 31.48 12.70
C THR A 285 -4.86 31.60 13.27
N PHE A 286 -4.57 30.93 14.38
CA PHE A 286 -3.26 31.00 15.04
C PHE A 286 -2.75 29.63 15.46
N ASN A 287 -1.43 29.46 15.48
CA ASN A 287 -0.78 28.25 16.00
C ASN A 287 -0.50 28.34 17.52
N ALA A 288 0.09 27.30 18.10
CA ALA A 288 0.43 27.23 19.52
C ALA A 288 1.37 28.36 20.02
N SER A 289 2.10 29.04 19.12
CA SER A 289 2.93 30.20 19.43
C SER A 289 2.18 31.54 19.31
N ASN A 290 0.84 31.52 19.17
CA ASN A 290 -0.01 32.66 18.80
C ASN A 290 0.42 33.36 17.48
N LYS A 291 1.14 32.68 16.59
CA LYS A 291 1.46 33.23 15.26
C LYS A 291 0.23 33.05 14.36
N THR A 292 -0.23 34.15 13.74
CA THR A 292 -1.27 34.11 12.73
C THR A 292 -0.84 33.27 11.52
N MET A 293 -1.69 32.30 11.14
CA MET A 293 -1.43 31.34 10.07
C MET A 293 -2.24 31.65 8.81
N PHE A 294 -3.52 32.00 8.98
CA PHE A 294 -4.44 32.50 7.95
C PHE A 294 -5.13 33.77 8.46
N SER A 295 -5.53 34.64 7.54
CA SER A 295 -6.36 35.80 7.83
C SER A 295 -7.36 36.00 6.70
N TYR A 296 -8.60 36.29 7.09
CA TYR A 296 -9.71 36.65 6.23
C TYR A 296 -10.27 37.99 6.71
N GLN A 297 -10.70 38.80 5.76
CA GLN A 297 -11.39 40.06 6.03
C GLN A 297 -12.68 40.01 5.20
N ASP A 298 -13.82 40.15 5.87
CA ASP A 298 -15.10 40.20 5.18
C ASP A 298 -15.18 41.45 4.29
N PRO A 299 -15.43 41.31 2.97
CA PRO A 299 -15.43 42.43 2.02
C PRO A 299 -16.83 43.01 1.78
N TRP A 300 -17.87 42.54 2.47
CA TRP A 300 -19.27 42.84 2.14
C TRP A 300 -19.91 43.83 3.12
N ASP A 301 -20.46 44.93 2.59
CA ASP A 301 -21.31 45.87 3.34
C ASP A 301 -22.69 45.29 3.75
N ILE A 302 -22.99 44.02 3.39
CA ILE A 302 -24.30 43.41 3.55
C ILE A 302 -24.18 42.18 4.46
N ALA A 303 -24.88 42.23 5.58
CA ALA A 303 -24.93 41.14 6.53
C ALA A 303 -25.55 39.86 5.94
N MET A 304 -24.86 38.73 6.11
CA MET A 304 -25.35 37.39 5.75
C MET A 304 -25.76 36.61 7.00
N LEU A 305 -26.73 35.70 6.86
CA LEU A 305 -27.14 34.77 7.93
C LEU A 305 -26.04 33.75 8.24
N ILE A 306 -25.34 33.30 7.19
CA ILE A 306 -24.26 32.32 7.24
C ILE A 306 -23.11 32.85 6.41
N TYR A 307 -21.91 32.91 6.98
CA TYR A 307 -20.67 33.21 6.27
C TYR A 307 -19.84 31.94 6.15
N THR A 308 -19.41 31.60 4.94
CA THR A 308 -18.53 30.46 4.69
C THR A 308 -17.15 30.94 4.24
N VAL A 309 -16.14 30.71 5.08
CA VAL A 309 -14.74 31.06 4.81
C VAL A 309 -13.97 29.80 4.45
N ILE A 310 -13.56 29.69 3.20
CA ILE A 310 -12.70 28.59 2.71
C ILE A 310 -11.24 28.92 3.03
N VAL A 311 -10.56 28.03 3.76
CA VAL A 311 -9.13 28.20 4.05
C VAL A 311 -8.32 27.87 2.78
N PRO A 312 -7.33 28.69 2.38
CA PRO A 312 -6.47 28.42 1.23
C PRO A 312 -5.76 27.06 1.31
N ILE A 313 -5.64 26.36 0.18
CA ILE A 313 -5.06 25.00 0.08
C ILE A 313 -3.65 24.92 0.72
N SER A 314 -2.84 25.96 0.58
CA SER A 314 -1.50 26.06 1.17
C SER A 314 -1.46 26.09 2.71
N GLN A 315 -2.60 26.31 3.37
CA GLN A 315 -2.73 26.44 4.82
C GLN A 315 -3.49 25.28 5.48
N ARG A 316 -4.29 24.51 4.72
CA ARG A 316 -5.14 23.42 5.28
C ARG A 316 -4.36 22.34 6.01
N ASN A 317 -3.20 21.95 5.47
CA ASN A 317 -2.33 20.93 6.07
C ASN A 317 -1.45 21.47 7.22
N ILE A 318 -1.72 22.67 7.74
CA ILE A 318 -0.96 23.28 8.83
C ILE A 318 -1.85 23.35 10.08
N PRO A 319 -1.58 22.55 11.12
CA PRO A 319 -2.41 22.55 12.33
C PRO A 319 -2.46 23.92 13.03
N ILE A 320 -3.67 24.37 13.34
CA ILE A 320 -3.95 25.60 14.09
C ILE A 320 -4.46 25.26 15.49
N SER A 321 -4.17 26.13 16.45
CA SER A 321 -4.58 25.99 17.85
C SER A 321 -5.80 26.84 18.21
N GLY A 322 -6.40 27.53 17.24
CA GLY A 322 -7.67 28.23 17.41
C GLY A 322 -7.94 29.30 16.37
N ILE A 323 -9.09 29.96 16.55
CA ILE A 323 -9.65 30.99 15.66
C ILE A 323 -9.99 32.23 16.50
N PHE A 324 -9.70 33.40 15.94
CA PHE A 324 -9.99 34.72 16.50
C PHE A 324 -10.86 35.49 15.52
N VAL A 325 -11.90 36.16 16.02
CA VAL A 325 -12.83 36.99 15.26
C VAL A 325 -12.94 38.35 15.94
N ASN A 326 -12.84 39.43 15.17
CA ASN A 326 -13.04 40.80 15.65
C ASN A 326 -13.95 41.58 14.69
N SER A 327 -14.68 42.57 15.21
CA SER A 327 -15.47 43.49 14.38
C SER A 327 -14.94 44.92 14.49
N SER A 328 -15.17 45.74 13.47
CA SER A 328 -15.07 47.20 13.55
C SER A 328 -16.30 47.85 14.18
N GLU A 329 -17.40 47.09 14.29
CA GLU A 329 -18.64 47.52 14.93
C GLU A 329 -18.53 47.59 16.46
N VAL A 330 -19.43 48.34 17.08
CA VAL A 330 -19.45 48.55 18.55
C VAL A 330 -19.78 47.28 19.33
N PHE A 331 -20.36 46.26 18.68
CA PHE A 331 -20.66 44.96 19.28
C PHE A 331 -20.43 43.85 18.26
N LEU A 332 -19.77 42.77 18.68
CA LEU A 332 -19.72 41.48 17.98
C LEU A 332 -20.78 40.53 18.58
N THR A 333 -21.52 39.84 17.70
CA THR A 333 -22.46 38.76 18.02
C THR A 333 -22.29 37.61 17.02
N LEU A 334 -22.08 36.40 17.54
CA LEU A 334 -21.93 35.14 16.80
C LEU A 334 -22.89 34.11 17.41
N CYS A 335 -23.66 33.39 16.59
CA CYS A 335 -24.59 32.34 17.06
C CYS A 335 -24.02 30.93 16.99
N GLU A 336 -23.11 30.65 16.06
CA GLU A 336 -22.31 29.43 16.04
C GLU A 336 -21.07 29.71 15.19
N LEU A 337 -19.91 29.18 15.60
CA LEU A 337 -18.75 29.00 14.74
C LEU A 337 -18.51 27.51 14.58
N GLN A 338 -18.53 27.04 13.34
CA GLN A 338 -18.15 25.69 12.98
C GLN A 338 -16.79 25.72 12.29
N ALA A 339 -15.89 24.82 12.67
CA ALA A 339 -14.55 24.71 12.09
C ALA A 339 -14.37 23.29 11.57
N PHE A 340 -14.45 23.12 10.26
CA PHE A 340 -14.45 21.81 9.62
C PHE A 340 -13.05 21.36 9.24
N GLU A 341 -12.71 20.12 9.59
CA GLU A 341 -11.52 19.43 9.10
C GLU A 341 -11.83 18.10 8.43
N GLU A 342 -10.82 17.56 7.75
CA GLU A 342 -10.81 16.23 7.16
C GLU A 342 -9.56 15.52 7.65
N CYS A 343 -9.63 14.22 7.94
CA CYS A 343 -8.44 13.50 8.41
C CYS A 343 -7.34 13.54 7.34
N ALA A 344 -6.14 13.95 7.73
CA ALA A 344 -4.99 13.99 6.83
C ALA A 344 -4.64 12.57 6.31
N ASN A 345 -4.13 12.50 5.07
CA ASN A 345 -3.74 11.24 4.43
C ASN A 345 -2.85 10.38 5.34
N GLY A 346 -3.35 9.22 5.76
CA GLY A 346 -2.67 8.33 6.70
C GLY A 346 -3.29 8.27 8.10
N LEU A 347 -4.34 9.06 8.35
CA LEU A 347 -5.08 9.10 9.61
C LEU A 347 -6.57 8.73 9.41
N TRP A 348 -7.21 8.22 10.47
CA TRP A 348 -8.62 7.77 10.43
C TRP A 348 -9.31 7.79 11.82
N GLY A 349 -10.65 7.71 11.79
CA GLY A 349 -11.53 7.74 12.96
C GLY A 349 -11.92 9.16 13.41
N LEU A 350 -12.82 9.26 14.39
CA LEU A 350 -13.44 10.52 14.84
C LEU A 350 -12.43 11.62 15.19
N ASP A 351 -11.55 11.42 16.18
CA ASP A 351 -10.52 12.41 16.54
C ASP A 351 -9.33 12.44 15.52
N CYS A 352 -9.45 11.84 14.32
CA CYS A 352 -8.38 11.67 13.31
C CYS A 352 -7.01 11.21 13.86
N ASN A 353 -6.99 10.48 14.98
CA ASN A 353 -5.75 10.15 15.72
C ASN A 353 -5.21 8.73 15.43
N ASN A 354 -5.97 7.87 14.74
CA ASN A 354 -5.51 6.52 14.43
C ASN A 354 -4.70 6.52 13.13
N THR A 355 -3.56 5.85 13.11
CA THR A 355 -2.73 5.74 11.90
C THR A 355 -3.16 4.57 11.00
N CYS A 356 -3.10 4.75 9.68
CA CYS A 356 -3.28 3.66 8.71
C CYS A 356 -2.25 2.52 8.91
N ASN A 357 -2.63 1.30 8.53
CA ASN A 357 -1.70 0.16 8.44
C ASN A 357 -0.53 0.51 7.49
N THR A 358 0.69 0.09 7.84
CA THR A 358 1.91 0.27 7.04
C THR A 358 1.80 -0.18 5.58
N SER A 359 0.93 -1.15 5.28
CA SER A 359 0.68 -1.65 3.92
C SER A 359 -0.21 -0.74 3.07
N CYS A 360 -0.89 0.25 3.66
CA CYS A 360 -1.64 1.28 2.93
C CYS A 360 -1.48 2.67 3.59
N LYS A 361 -0.24 3.02 3.94
CA LYS A 361 0.16 4.12 4.85
C LYS A 361 -0.55 5.47 4.64
N THR A 362 -0.98 5.80 3.42
CA THR A 362 -1.62 7.08 3.07
C THR A 362 -2.99 6.92 2.40
N SER A 363 -3.56 5.72 2.38
CA SER A 363 -4.75 5.38 1.57
C SER A 363 -5.70 4.41 2.27
N CYS A 364 -5.65 4.32 3.60
CA CYS A 364 -6.69 3.60 4.34
C CYS A 364 -8.00 4.38 4.38
N HIS A 365 -9.08 3.69 4.70
CA HIS A 365 -10.42 4.26 4.78
C HIS A 365 -10.54 5.20 5.99
N VAL A 366 -11.12 6.39 5.77
CA VAL A 366 -11.15 7.48 6.76
C VAL A 366 -11.92 7.15 8.03
N GLU A 367 -12.93 6.27 7.96
CA GLU A 367 -13.73 5.89 9.12
C GLU A 367 -13.22 4.62 9.84
N THR A 368 -12.57 3.70 9.13
CA THR A 368 -12.32 2.33 9.61
C THR A 368 -10.86 1.89 9.61
N GLY A 369 -9.95 2.69 9.02
CA GLY A 369 -8.53 2.33 8.90
C GLY A 369 -8.25 1.18 7.93
N PHE A 370 -9.27 0.70 7.22
CA PHE A 370 -9.20 -0.44 6.33
C PHE A 370 -8.52 -0.12 5.00
N CYS A 371 -7.71 -1.05 4.51
CA CYS A 371 -6.96 -0.88 3.28
C CYS A 371 -7.72 -1.46 2.08
N PRO A 372 -7.92 -0.73 0.97
CA PRO A 372 -8.53 -1.27 -0.24
C PRO A 372 -7.56 -2.20 -0.99
N SER A 373 -6.25 -2.00 -0.80
CA SER A 373 -5.20 -2.91 -1.24
C SER A 373 -4.01 -2.88 -0.26
N CYS A 374 -3.27 -3.98 -0.21
CA CYS A 374 -2.19 -4.19 0.75
C CYS A 374 -0.83 -4.21 0.04
N ASN A 375 0.09 -3.28 0.32
CA ASN A 375 1.46 -3.41 -0.17
C ASN A 375 2.33 -4.22 0.81
N GLY A 376 2.94 -5.31 0.33
CA GLY A 376 3.78 -6.21 1.12
C GLY A 376 3.05 -7.09 2.13
N SER A 377 1.73 -7.12 2.05
CA SER A 377 0.85 -8.07 2.72
C SER A 377 -0.33 -8.42 1.80
N SER A 378 -1.16 -9.34 2.25
CA SER A 378 -2.35 -9.85 1.56
C SER A 378 -3.60 -9.56 2.40
N ASN A 379 -4.69 -10.29 2.20
CA ASN A 379 -5.96 -10.16 2.93
C ASN A 379 -6.48 -8.72 3.25
N PRO A 380 -6.75 -7.88 2.22
CA PRO A 380 -7.65 -6.74 2.39
C PRO A 380 -9.00 -7.19 3.00
N PRO A 381 -9.64 -6.39 3.85
CA PRO A 381 -9.27 -5.02 4.23
C PRO A 381 -8.17 -4.90 5.31
N SER A 382 -7.86 -5.98 6.03
CA SER A 382 -7.08 -5.92 7.28
C SER A 382 -5.56 -5.82 7.09
N CYS A 383 -5.02 -6.31 5.97
CA CYS A 383 -3.58 -6.31 5.65
C CYS A 383 -2.68 -6.82 6.79
N ASN A 384 -3.06 -7.94 7.43
CA ASN A 384 -2.33 -8.51 8.55
C ASN A 384 -1.59 -9.82 8.21
N GLN A 385 -1.78 -10.37 7.01
CA GLN A 385 -1.03 -11.51 6.49
C GLN A 385 0.09 -11.04 5.56
N GLY A 386 1.31 -10.91 6.08
CA GLY A 386 2.51 -10.60 5.27
C GLY A 386 2.72 -11.59 4.12
N CYS A 387 3.40 -11.16 3.05
CA CYS A 387 3.64 -12.03 1.90
C CYS A 387 4.46 -13.27 2.26
N ILE A 388 4.12 -14.41 1.66
CA ILE A 388 4.93 -15.62 1.76
C ILE A 388 6.28 -15.42 1.06
N SER A 389 7.31 -16.15 1.50
CA SER A 389 8.65 -16.08 0.90
C SER A 389 8.59 -16.35 -0.60
N GLY A 390 9.20 -15.47 -1.40
CA GLY A 390 9.11 -15.49 -2.86
C GLY A 390 8.04 -14.58 -3.46
N GLN A 391 7.22 -13.90 -2.65
CA GLN A 391 6.19 -12.96 -3.10
C GLN A 391 6.33 -11.55 -2.51
N TRP A 392 5.87 -10.55 -3.27
CA TRP A 392 5.92 -9.14 -2.91
C TRP A 392 4.82 -8.32 -3.61
N GLY A 393 4.80 -7.02 -3.31
CA GLY A 393 3.98 -6.00 -3.97
C GLY A 393 2.54 -5.98 -3.49
N LEU A 394 1.66 -5.43 -4.34
CA LEU A 394 0.24 -5.29 -4.05
C LEU A 394 -0.46 -6.65 -3.94
N ASN A 395 -1.06 -6.91 -2.79
CA ASN A 395 -1.75 -8.14 -2.42
C ASN A 395 -0.90 -9.40 -2.64
N CYS A 396 0.43 -9.28 -2.53
CA CYS A 396 1.42 -10.34 -2.76
C CYS A 396 1.35 -11.00 -4.16
N LYS A 397 0.85 -10.27 -5.17
CA LYS A 397 0.64 -10.80 -6.53
C LYS A 397 1.91 -10.86 -7.40
N GLN A 398 3.04 -10.30 -6.95
CA GLN A 398 4.30 -10.31 -7.69
C GLN A 398 5.26 -11.33 -7.08
N ASN A 399 6.07 -11.99 -7.91
CA ASN A 399 7.10 -12.92 -7.47
C ASN A 399 8.46 -12.22 -7.38
N CYS A 400 9.29 -12.64 -6.42
CA CYS A 400 10.68 -12.19 -6.30
C CYS A 400 11.50 -12.59 -7.54
N SER A 401 12.55 -11.82 -7.86
CA SER A 401 13.45 -12.16 -8.97
C SER A 401 14.17 -13.50 -8.71
N ILE A 402 14.33 -14.31 -9.75
CA ILE A 402 15.14 -15.55 -9.70
C ILE A 402 16.63 -15.27 -9.43
N ASN A 403 17.07 -14.03 -9.67
CA ASN A 403 18.43 -13.57 -9.36
C ASN A 403 18.62 -13.28 -7.86
N CYS A 404 17.54 -13.13 -7.08
CA CYS A 404 17.64 -12.99 -5.64
C CYS A 404 18.09 -14.31 -4.99
N TYR A 405 18.98 -14.23 -4.01
CA TYR A 405 19.42 -15.41 -3.27
C TYR A 405 18.23 -16.07 -2.54
N ASN A 406 18.04 -17.38 -2.77
CA ASN A 406 16.87 -18.15 -2.34
C ASN A 406 15.50 -17.55 -2.73
N GLN A 407 15.43 -16.77 -3.82
CA GLN A 407 14.23 -16.01 -4.23
C GLN A 407 13.67 -15.13 -3.09
N SER A 408 14.54 -14.66 -2.20
CA SER A 408 14.17 -13.80 -1.09
C SER A 408 14.23 -12.33 -1.51
N CYS A 409 13.13 -11.60 -1.31
CA CYS A 409 13.07 -10.17 -1.60
C CYS A 409 12.20 -9.44 -0.59
N ASN A 410 12.41 -8.12 -0.49
CA ASN A 410 11.60 -7.25 0.34
C ASN A 410 10.14 -7.26 -0.14
N THR A 411 9.20 -7.54 0.78
CA THR A 411 7.79 -7.77 0.42
C THR A 411 7.10 -6.55 -0.17
N GLN A 412 7.58 -5.32 0.04
CA GLN A 412 6.97 -4.09 -0.51
C GLN A 412 7.60 -3.63 -1.82
N THR A 413 8.88 -3.95 -2.07
CA THR A 413 9.67 -3.35 -3.17
C THR A 413 10.23 -4.36 -4.17
N GLY A 414 10.22 -5.67 -3.87
CA GLY A 414 10.74 -6.71 -4.77
C GLY A 414 12.25 -6.81 -4.85
N VAL A 415 12.95 -5.88 -4.19
CA VAL A 415 14.41 -5.77 -4.12
C VAL A 415 15.00 -6.90 -3.28
N CYS A 416 16.09 -7.53 -3.73
CA CYS A 416 16.64 -8.74 -3.11
C CYS A 416 17.24 -8.44 -1.73
N ASP A 417 16.64 -9.01 -0.67
CA ASP A 417 16.97 -8.70 0.73
C ASP A 417 18.12 -9.54 1.29
N LYS A 418 18.37 -10.72 0.71
CA LYS A 418 19.47 -11.63 1.07
C LYS A 418 20.62 -11.64 0.06
N GLY A 419 20.72 -10.60 -0.78
CA GLY A 419 21.73 -10.48 -1.83
C GLY A 419 21.40 -11.28 -3.09
N CYS A 420 22.40 -11.40 -3.97
CA CYS A 420 22.24 -11.86 -5.34
C CYS A 420 22.89 -13.22 -5.58
N ASN A 421 22.21 -14.11 -6.30
CA ASN A 421 22.78 -15.39 -6.72
C ASN A 421 23.42 -15.27 -8.12
N GLY A 422 24.75 -15.11 -8.17
CA GLY A 422 25.52 -15.00 -9.41
C GLY A 422 25.55 -13.62 -10.06
N TYR A 423 25.22 -12.58 -9.30
CA TYR A 423 25.32 -11.16 -9.67
C TYR A 423 26.03 -10.39 -8.55
N SER A 424 26.61 -9.23 -8.89
CA SER A 424 27.51 -8.45 -8.02
C SER A 424 26.90 -7.16 -7.45
N ASP A 425 25.87 -6.63 -8.11
CA ASP A 425 25.18 -5.37 -7.82
C ASP A 425 24.01 -5.57 -6.85
N SER A 426 24.30 -6.09 -5.66
CA SER A 426 23.29 -6.16 -4.60
C SER A 426 22.78 -4.75 -4.25
N PRO A 427 21.45 -4.52 -4.20
CA PRO A 427 20.38 -5.52 -4.16
C PRO A 427 19.57 -5.69 -5.48
N ASN A 428 20.03 -5.14 -6.60
CA ASN A 428 19.30 -5.15 -7.89
C ASN A 428 19.57 -6.40 -8.75
N CYS A 429 20.73 -7.03 -8.58
CA CYS A 429 21.08 -8.31 -9.21
C CYS A 429 20.93 -8.33 -10.74
N SER A 430 21.46 -7.30 -11.40
CA SER A 430 21.45 -7.08 -12.85
C SER A 430 22.84 -7.22 -13.51
N ILE A 431 23.93 -7.17 -12.74
CA ILE A 431 25.33 -7.30 -13.22
C ILE A 431 25.89 -8.67 -12.83
N GLN A 432 25.92 -9.60 -13.78
CA GLN A 432 26.43 -10.97 -13.60
C GLN A 432 27.89 -10.98 -13.09
N CYS A 433 28.28 -12.02 -12.35
CA CYS A 433 29.66 -12.17 -11.89
C CYS A 433 30.68 -12.14 -13.04
N VAL A 434 31.82 -11.49 -12.78
CA VAL A 434 33.02 -11.61 -13.63
C VAL A 434 33.49 -13.06 -13.70
N SER A 435 34.07 -13.45 -14.84
CA SER A 435 34.62 -14.81 -15.02
C SER A 435 35.63 -15.15 -13.91
N GLY A 436 35.57 -16.39 -13.41
CA GLY A 436 36.33 -16.83 -12.24
C GLY A 436 35.63 -16.63 -10.89
N LYS A 437 34.44 -15.99 -10.86
CA LYS A 437 33.64 -15.75 -9.65
C LYS A 437 32.21 -16.27 -9.78
N TRP A 438 31.63 -16.73 -8.67
CA TRP A 438 30.27 -17.27 -8.64
C TRP A 438 29.60 -17.14 -7.25
N GLY A 439 28.33 -17.54 -7.18
CA GLY A 439 27.54 -17.68 -5.97
C GLY A 439 27.04 -16.35 -5.40
N LEU A 440 26.75 -16.34 -4.10
CA LEU A 440 26.22 -15.17 -3.39
C LEU A 440 27.16 -13.97 -3.52
N ASN A 441 26.66 -12.88 -4.12
CA ASN A 441 27.37 -11.62 -4.35
C ASN A 441 28.76 -11.81 -5.00
N CYS A 442 28.92 -12.84 -5.83
CA CYS A 442 30.19 -13.19 -6.50
C CYS A 442 31.38 -13.42 -5.55
N THR A 443 31.11 -13.80 -4.30
CA THR A 443 32.14 -14.00 -3.26
C THR A 443 32.98 -15.27 -3.50
N GLN A 444 32.38 -16.32 -4.06
CA GLN A 444 33.06 -17.59 -4.31
C GLN A 444 33.91 -17.53 -5.58
N SER A 445 34.95 -18.37 -5.65
CA SER A 445 35.83 -18.46 -6.81
C SER A 445 35.64 -19.81 -7.50
N CYS A 446 35.77 -19.84 -8.83
CA CYS A 446 35.66 -21.07 -9.59
C CYS A 446 36.76 -22.08 -9.22
N SER A 447 36.46 -23.38 -9.32
CA SER A 447 37.44 -24.44 -9.07
C SER A 447 38.67 -24.29 -9.97
N SER A 448 39.86 -24.58 -9.44
CA SER A 448 41.09 -24.66 -10.22
C SER A 448 41.07 -25.79 -11.25
N SER A 449 40.17 -26.77 -11.10
CA SER A 449 39.95 -27.85 -12.07
C SER A 449 39.13 -27.38 -13.28
N CYS A 450 38.39 -26.29 -13.19
CA CYS A 450 37.67 -25.73 -14.34
C CYS A 450 38.66 -25.18 -15.37
N TYR A 451 38.45 -25.48 -16.64
CA TYR A 451 39.25 -24.92 -17.72
C TYR A 451 39.19 -23.38 -17.72
N ASN A 452 40.36 -22.73 -17.78
CA ASN A 452 40.54 -21.28 -17.61
C ASN A 452 39.87 -20.67 -16.36
N LYS A 453 39.56 -21.48 -15.33
CA LYS A 453 38.73 -21.08 -14.17
C LYS A 453 37.34 -20.53 -14.56
N SER A 454 36.78 -20.92 -15.71
CA SER A 454 35.41 -20.53 -16.07
C SER A 454 34.40 -21.45 -15.41
N CYS A 455 33.44 -20.88 -14.68
CA CYS A 455 32.34 -21.60 -14.08
C CYS A 455 31.08 -20.74 -13.99
N ASN A 456 29.94 -21.42 -13.93
CA ASN A 456 28.63 -20.82 -13.95
C ASN A 456 28.47 -19.85 -12.78
N SER A 457 28.10 -18.60 -13.06
CA SER A 457 28.04 -17.56 -12.02
C SER A 457 27.08 -17.90 -10.88
N GLN A 458 26.07 -18.75 -11.09
CA GLN A 458 25.11 -19.15 -10.05
C GLN A 458 25.50 -20.47 -9.36
N THR A 459 25.94 -21.48 -10.10
CA THR A 459 26.14 -22.85 -9.56
C THR A 459 27.59 -23.23 -9.28
N GLY A 460 28.58 -22.48 -9.80
CA GLY A 460 30.01 -22.79 -9.61
C GLY A 460 30.53 -23.98 -10.42
N VAL A 461 29.66 -24.62 -11.19
CA VAL A 461 29.93 -25.77 -12.06
C VAL A 461 30.69 -25.30 -13.32
N CYS A 462 31.67 -26.07 -13.80
CA CYS A 462 32.56 -25.62 -14.87
C CYS A 462 31.84 -25.58 -16.24
N ASP A 463 31.78 -24.40 -16.90
CA ASP A 463 30.98 -24.22 -18.14
C ASP A 463 31.64 -24.80 -19.39
N VAL A 464 32.97 -24.73 -19.44
CA VAL A 464 33.78 -25.07 -20.61
C VAL A 464 34.30 -26.53 -20.55
N GLY A 465 34.29 -27.11 -19.35
CA GLY A 465 34.88 -28.41 -19.05
C GLY A 465 36.08 -28.31 -18.09
N CYS A 466 36.81 -29.42 -17.98
CA CYS A 466 37.79 -29.65 -16.93
C CYS A 466 39.22 -29.72 -17.48
N ASN A 467 40.19 -29.10 -16.81
CA ASN A 467 41.61 -29.26 -17.14
C ASN A 467 42.24 -30.38 -16.29
N GLY A 468 42.62 -31.49 -16.91
CA GLY A 468 43.23 -32.64 -16.22
C GLY A 468 42.24 -33.56 -15.49
N TYR A 469 40.94 -33.49 -15.82
CA TYR A 469 39.88 -34.35 -15.29
C TYR A 469 38.89 -34.70 -16.41
N SER A 470 38.22 -35.86 -16.34
CA SER A 470 37.35 -36.38 -17.41
C SER A 470 35.85 -36.20 -17.17
N ASP A 471 35.42 -36.04 -15.92
CA ASP A 471 34.01 -35.96 -15.50
C ASP A 471 33.45 -34.53 -15.57
N SER A 472 33.46 -33.95 -16.78
CA SER A 472 32.79 -32.68 -17.02
C SER A 472 31.30 -32.77 -16.68
N PRO A 473 30.73 -31.82 -15.89
CA PRO A 473 31.31 -30.54 -15.48
C PRO A 473 31.80 -30.46 -14.01
N ASN A 474 31.90 -31.59 -13.31
CA ASN A 474 32.25 -31.66 -11.87
C ASN A 474 33.75 -31.72 -11.60
N CYS A 475 34.55 -32.22 -12.54
CA CYS A 475 36.01 -32.24 -12.48
C CYS A 475 36.60 -32.86 -11.20
N SER A 476 36.06 -34.02 -10.80
CA SER A 476 36.47 -34.81 -9.64
C SER A 476 37.28 -36.07 -10.00
N ILE A 477 37.15 -36.59 -11.23
CA ILE A 477 37.87 -37.76 -11.75
C ILE A 477 39.06 -37.30 -12.58
N GLN A 478 40.28 -37.45 -12.05
CA GLN A 478 41.51 -37.07 -12.73
C GLN A 478 41.73 -37.90 -14.00
N CYS A 479 42.44 -37.35 -15.00
CA CYS A 479 42.87 -38.14 -16.16
C CYS A 479 43.70 -39.36 -15.74
N ILE A 480 43.56 -40.46 -16.48
CA ILE A 480 44.52 -41.56 -16.41
C ILE A 480 45.90 -41.07 -16.88
N SER A 481 46.97 -41.72 -16.45
CA SER A 481 48.33 -41.20 -16.63
C SER A 481 48.82 -41.08 -18.09
N THR A 482 48.09 -41.69 -19.03
CA THR A 482 48.32 -41.63 -20.48
C THR A 482 47.53 -40.54 -21.20
N GLU A 483 46.74 -39.73 -20.47
CA GLU A 483 45.85 -38.69 -21.01
C GLU A 483 46.02 -37.36 -20.27
N TRP A 484 45.74 -36.24 -20.94
CA TRP A 484 45.89 -34.90 -20.39
C TRP A 484 44.97 -33.86 -21.05
N GLY A 485 44.96 -32.65 -20.47
CA GLY A 485 44.31 -31.45 -21.03
C GLY A 485 42.80 -31.39 -20.77
N LEU A 486 42.09 -30.71 -21.68
CA LEU A 486 40.64 -30.48 -21.57
C LEU A 486 39.88 -31.80 -21.70
N ASN A 487 39.14 -32.17 -20.65
CA ASN A 487 38.33 -33.39 -20.54
C ASN A 487 39.12 -34.69 -20.82
N CYS A 488 40.46 -34.67 -20.64
CA CYS A 488 41.38 -35.76 -20.97
C CYS A 488 41.43 -36.15 -22.46
N ASN A 489 40.99 -35.27 -23.37
CA ASN A 489 40.92 -35.57 -24.81
C ASN A 489 42.26 -35.68 -25.54
N ASN A 490 43.40 -35.38 -24.88
CA ASN A 490 44.73 -35.49 -25.49
C ASN A 490 45.49 -36.69 -24.91
N SER A 491 46.10 -37.51 -25.77
CA SER A 491 47.04 -38.55 -25.33
C SER A 491 48.42 -37.96 -24.99
N CYS A 492 49.12 -38.57 -24.04
CA CYS A 492 50.51 -38.25 -23.74
C CYS A 492 51.43 -38.62 -24.92
N ASN A 493 52.54 -37.88 -25.08
CA ASN A 493 53.53 -38.17 -26.11
C ASN A 493 54.26 -39.50 -25.81
N VAL A 494 54.48 -40.33 -26.83
CA VAL A 494 55.24 -41.60 -26.74
C VAL A 494 56.69 -41.40 -26.28
N SER A 495 57.25 -40.20 -26.44
CA SER A 495 58.57 -39.81 -25.91
C SER A 495 58.61 -39.67 -24.38
N CYS A 496 57.45 -39.61 -23.70
CA CYS A 496 57.37 -39.65 -22.25
C CYS A 496 57.63 -41.06 -21.72
N TYR A 497 58.34 -41.18 -20.60
CA TYR A 497 58.59 -42.48 -19.98
C TYR A 497 57.27 -43.20 -19.61
N ASN A 498 57.09 -44.44 -20.09
CA ASN A 498 55.85 -45.22 -20.03
C ASN A 498 54.61 -44.50 -20.60
N SER A 499 54.79 -43.55 -21.53
CA SER A 499 53.73 -42.64 -21.99
C SER A 499 53.03 -41.87 -20.86
N HIS A 500 53.72 -41.63 -19.73
CA HIS A 500 53.15 -40.88 -18.60
C HIS A 500 53.50 -39.40 -18.67
N CYS A 501 52.49 -38.52 -18.66
CA CYS A 501 52.67 -37.07 -18.70
C CYS A 501 51.86 -36.34 -17.63
N ASP A 502 52.18 -35.07 -17.41
CA ASP A 502 51.40 -34.20 -16.53
C ASP A 502 50.01 -33.95 -17.12
N ARG A 503 48.98 -34.30 -16.34
CA ARG A 503 47.57 -34.27 -16.75
C ARG A 503 47.05 -32.90 -17.20
N HIS A 504 47.73 -31.80 -16.84
CA HIS A 504 47.30 -30.43 -17.19
C HIS A 504 48.03 -29.89 -18.42
N SER A 505 49.31 -30.24 -18.58
CA SER A 505 50.23 -29.62 -19.55
C SER A 505 50.75 -30.56 -20.64
N GLY A 506 50.55 -31.87 -20.50
CA GLY A 506 51.07 -32.89 -21.43
C GLY A 506 52.58 -33.13 -21.31
N MET A 507 53.24 -32.49 -20.33
CA MET A 507 54.69 -32.52 -20.18
C MET A 507 55.18 -33.80 -19.49
N CYS A 508 56.29 -34.37 -19.98
CA CYS A 508 56.89 -35.60 -19.48
C CYS A 508 57.73 -35.37 -18.21
N SER A 509 57.14 -34.81 -17.16
CA SER A 509 57.84 -34.45 -15.91
C SER A 509 58.49 -35.63 -15.18
N GLN A 510 58.00 -36.85 -15.42
CA GLN A 510 58.53 -38.09 -14.84
C GLN A 510 59.76 -38.66 -15.57
N GLY A 511 60.18 -38.03 -16.67
CA GLY A 511 61.29 -38.45 -17.52
C GLY A 511 60.87 -38.84 -18.93
N CYS A 512 61.86 -39.02 -19.79
CA CYS A 512 61.72 -39.36 -21.20
C CYS A 512 62.14 -40.80 -21.47
N ASP A 513 61.58 -41.44 -22.50
CA ASP A 513 62.04 -42.75 -22.99
C ASP A 513 62.70 -42.62 -24.36
N GLY A 514 63.99 -42.92 -24.47
CA GLY A 514 64.76 -42.73 -25.71
C GLY A 514 65.15 -41.30 -26.05
N TYR A 515 64.87 -40.35 -25.14
CA TYR A 515 65.25 -38.94 -25.25
C TYR A 515 65.89 -38.43 -23.94
N ASN A 516 66.67 -37.36 -24.03
CA ASN A 516 67.07 -36.50 -22.91
C ASN A 516 66.30 -35.16 -23.00
N ASN A 517 66.33 -34.35 -21.94
CA ASN A 517 65.57 -33.09 -21.75
C ASN A 517 64.11 -33.15 -21.22
N PRO A 518 63.78 -33.92 -20.16
CA PRO A 518 62.50 -33.73 -19.48
C PRO A 518 62.33 -32.27 -19.02
N PRO A 519 61.15 -31.64 -19.16
CA PRO A 519 59.86 -32.28 -19.45
C PRO A 519 59.48 -32.40 -20.94
N THR A 520 60.29 -31.89 -21.88
CA THR A 520 59.90 -31.78 -23.29
C THR A 520 60.19 -33.01 -24.14
N CYS A 521 61.23 -33.79 -23.80
CA CYS A 521 61.61 -35.01 -24.49
C CYS A 521 61.76 -34.86 -26.02
N THR A 522 62.48 -33.82 -26.44
CA THR A 522 62.72 -33.44 -27.84
C THR A 522 64.13 -33.72 -28.34
N ILE A 523 65.09 -34.05 -27.46
CA ILE A 523 66.47 -34.37 -27.86
C ILE A 523 66.68 -35.87 -27.72
N GLU A 524 66.95 -36.57 -28.81
CA GLU A 524 67.14 -38.03 -28.82
C GLU A 524 68.38 -38.45 -28.01
N CYS A 525 68.41 -39.70 -27.52
CA CYS A 525 69.62 -40.23 -26.90
C CYS A 525 70.81 -40.24 -27.86
N THR A 526 71.98 -39.83 -27.35
CA THR A 526 73.23 -39.95 -28.09
C THR A 526 73.58 -41.42 -28.34
N PRO A 527 74.15 -41.78 -29.51
CA PRO A 527 74.57 -43.15 -29.80
C PRO A 527 75.43 -43.73 -28.66
N GLY A 528 75.09 -44.94 -28.21
CA GLY A 528 75.70 -45.57 -27.03
C GLY A 528 74.90 -45.44 -25.72
N THR A 529 73.79 -44.69 -25.72
CA THR A 529 72.88 -44.55 -24.57
C THR A 529 71.42 -44.83 -24.95
N TRP A 530 70.63 -45.32 -23.98
CA TRP A 530 69.22 -45.71 -24.18
C TRP A 530 68.37 -45.57 -22.89
N GLY A 531 67.07 -45.81 -23.04
CA GLY A 531 66.10 -45.91 -21.97
C GLY A 531 65.79 -44.58 -21.29
N LYS A 532 65.40 -44.64 -20.01
CA LYS A 532 64.92 -43.48 -19.25
C LYS A 532 65.98 -42.39 -19.16
N ASN A 533 65.68 -41.20 -19.71
CA ASN A 533 66.58 -40.04 -19.75
C ASN A 533 67.99 -40.35 -20.32
N CYS A 534 68.13 -41.38 -21.16
CA CYS A 534 69.41 -41.86 -21.68
C CYS A 534 70.43 -42.29 -20.60
N MET A 535 69.94 -42.71 -19.43
CA MET A 535 70.79 -43.11 -18.30
C MET A 535 71.40 -44.52 -18.43
N SER A 536 70.89 -45.35 -19.33
CA SER A 536 71.42 -46.69 -19.59
C SER A 536 72.46 -46.65 -20.71
N LEU A 537 73.57 -47.37 -20.56
CA LEU A 537 74.55 -47.58 -21.62
C LEU A 537 74.16 -48.78 -22.50
N CYS A 538 74.43 -48.70 -23.80
CA CYS A 538 74.30 -49.85 -24.70
C CYS A 538 75.25 -50.98 -24.28
N SER A 539 74.86 -52.23 -24.55
CA SER A 539 75.73 -53.38 -24.30
C SER A 539 77.04 -53.26 -25.08
N ILE A 540 78.18 -53.58 -24.44
CA ILE A 540 79.49 -53.66 -25.11
C ILE A 540 79.53 -54.73 -26.20
N HIS A 541 78.57 -55.66 -26.18
CA HIS A 541 78.41 -56.72 -27.17
C HIS A 541 77.65 -56.26 -28.42
N CYS A 542 77.05 -55.05 -28.43
CA CYS A 542 76.49 -54.47 -29.66
C CYS A 542 77.59 -54.06 -30.65
N SER A 543 77.41 -54.39 -31.92
CA SER A 543 78.23 -53.83 -33.01
C SER A 543 78.26 -52.30 -32.95
N ASN A 544 79.45 -51.71 -33.00
CA ASN A 544 79.70 -50.27 -32.84
C ASN A 544 79.12 -49.64 -31.55
N THR A 545 78.86 -50.42 -30.50
CA THR A 545 78.15 -49.99 -29.27
C THR A 545 76.79 -49.32 -29.55
N SER A 546 76.15 -49.63 -30.68
CA SER A 546 74.91 -49.00 -31.13
C SER A 546 73.70 -49.87 -30.80
N CYS A 547 72.78 -49.33 -30.01
CA CYS A 547 71.53 -49.96 -29.63
C CYS A 547 70.32 -49.03 -29.85
N ASP A 548 69.13 -49.62 -29.94
CA ASP A 548 67.87 -48.91 -30.02
C ASP A 548 67.66 -48.09 -28.75
N ARG A 549 67.32 -46.81 -28.95
CA ARG A 549 67.25 -45.82 -27.88
C ARG A 549 66.16 -46.11 -26.85
N HIS A 550 65.13 -46.87 -27.20
CA HIS A 550 64.02 -47.22 -26.31
C HIS A 550 64.29 -48.54 -25.57
N SER A 551 64.62 -49.60 -26.32
CA SER A 551 64.69 -50.98 -25.82
C SER A 551 66.09 -51.46 -25.41
N GLY A 552 67.16 -50.76 -25.80
CA GLY A 552 68.54 -51.18 -25.53
C GLY A 552 69.05 -52.35 -26.39
N LYS A 553 68.22 -52.88 -27.28
CA LYS A 553 68.54 -53.96 -28.23
C LYS A 553 69.52 -53.48 -29.31
N CYS A 554 70.50 -54.28 -29.70
CA CYS A 554 71.54 -53.86 -30.63
C CYS A 554 71.02 -53.61 -32.07
N ASN A 555 71.48 -52.55 -32.73
CA ASN A 555 70.91 -52.12 -34.03
C ASN A 555 71.45 -52.87 -35.26
N GLN A 556 72.69 -53.37 -35.21
CA GLN A 556 73.43 -53.80 -36.41
C GLN A 556 74.03 -55.21 -36.32
N GLY A 557 74.06 -55.82 -35.13
CA GLY A 557 74.63 -57.14 -34.89
C GLY A 557 75.17 -57.29 -33.47
N CYS A 558 75.59 -58.51 -33.15
CA CYS A 558 76.25 -58.87 -31.91
C CYS A 558 77.72 -59.24 -32.16
N ASN A 559 78.61 -58.81 -31.29
CA ASN A 559 80.03 -59.18 -31.31
C ASN A 559 80.25 -60.50 -30.55
N GLY A 560 80.06 -61.64 -31.22
CA GLY A 560 80.37 -62.98 -30.70
C GLY A 560 79.20 -63.73 -30.05
N TYR A 561 77.96 -63.31 -30.33
CA TYR A 561 76.71 -63.89 -29.84
C TYR A 561 75.75 -64.05 -31.03
N ASP A 562 74.89 -65.07 -31.01
CA ASP A 562 73.97 -65.38 -32.14
C ASP A 562 72.52 -64.91 -31.89
N ASP A 563 72.18 -64.51 -30.66
CA ASP A 563 70.85 -64.04 -30.24
C ASP A 563 70.61 -62.56 -30.54
N PHE A 564 70.82 -62.16 -31.79
CA PHE A 564 70.47 -60.80 -32.25
C PHE A 564 68.95 -60.58 -32.13
N PRO A 565 68.47 -59.48 -31.50
CA PRO A 565 69.23 -58.26 -31.16
C PRO A 565 69.59 -58.08 -29.68
N ASP A 566 69.46 -59.11 -28.85
CA ASP A 566 69.67 -59.02 -27.40
C ASP A 566 71.14 -59.24 -27.00
N CYS A 567 71.88 -60.10 -27.72
CA CYS A 567 73.32 -60.32 -27.56
C CYS A 567 73.74 -60.76 -26.14
N THR A 568 73.01 -61.74 -25.60
CA THR A 568 73.11 -62.23 -24.21
C THR A 568 73.52 -63.71 -24.09
N GLU A 569 73.20 -64.56 -25.06
CA GLU A 569 73.45 -66.01 -25.00
C GLU A 569 74.59 -66.49 -25.93
N SER A 570 75.56 -67.21 -25.36
CA SER A 570 76.67 -67.82 -26.10
C SER A 570 76.40 -69.30 -26.44
N ILE A 571 76.75 -69.71 -27.65
CA ILE A 571 76.41 -71.01 -28.25
C ILE A 571 76.75 -72.23 -27.36
N THR A 572 75.72 -72.95 -26.90
CA THR A 572 75.80 -74.37 -26.50
C THR A 572 74.62 -75.16 -27.08
N LYS A 573 74.83 -76.41 -27.48
CA LYS A 573 73.91 -77.17 -28.36
C LYS A 573 72.97 -78.14 -27.62
N ALA A 574 71.70 -78.10 -28.04
CA ALA A 574 70.75 -79.21 -28.26
C ALA A 574 70.33 -80.18 -27.12
N ASN A 575 69.02 -80.32 -26.86
CA ASN A 575 68.19 -81.41 -27.44
C ASN A 575 66.72 -81.44 -26.93
N GLU A 576 65.83 -81.79 -27.88
CA GLU A 576 64.52 -82.52 -27.89
C GLU A 576 63.46 -82.50 -26.75
N ASP A 577 62.21 -82.59 -27.25
CA ASP A 577 60.85 -82.74 -26.67
C ASP A 577 60.64 -84.16 -26.02
N PRO A 578 59.43 -84.69 -25.59
CA PRO A 578 58.04 -84.24 -25.74
C PRO A 578 57.02 -84.50 -24.57
N SER A 579 55.73 -84.19 -24.80
CA SER A 579 54.59 -85.17 -24.82
C SER A 579 53.26 -84.89 -24.04
N THR A 580 52.12 -85.19 -24.73
CA THR A 580 50.80 -85.71 -24.23
C THR A 580 49.85 -84.82 -23.37
N THR A 581 48.50 -84.91 -23.38
CA THR A 581 47.50 -85.87 -23.96
C THR A 581 46.07 -85.29 -24.16
N THR A 582 45.19 -86.04 -24.86
CA THR A 582 43.74 -85.86 -25.19
C THR A 582 42.78 -85.56 -23.99
N VAL A 583 41.47 -85.20 -24.12
CA VAL A 583 40.33 -85.74 -24.94
C VAL A 583 39.30 -84.62 -25.37
N ILE A 584 38.10 -84.99 -25.86
CA ILE A 584 36.99 -84.19 -26.45
C ILE A 584 35.70 -84.28 -25.58
N GLY A 585 34.76 -83.30 -25.62
CA GLY A 585 33.33 -83.57 -25.24
C GLY A 585 32.38 -82.36 -25.03
N LEU A 586 31.38 -82.19 -25.91
CA LEU A 586 30.33 -81.13 -25.92
C LEU A 586 29.16 -81.35 -24.92
N GLY A 587 28.39 -80.30 -24.58
CA GLY A 587 27.03 -80.43 -24.03
C GLY A 587 26.36 -79.12 -23.55
N ILE A 588 25.10 -78.86 -23.94
CA ILE A 588 24.40 -77.57 -23.71
C ILE A 588 23.27 -77.68 -22.65
N GLY A 589 23.16 -76.66 -21.80
CA GLY A 589 21.88 -76.08 -21.41
C GLY A 589 21.30 -76.42 -20.02
N LEU A 590 20.91 -75.36 -19.27
CA LEU A 590 19.55 -75.17 -18.73
C LEU A 590 19.46 -73.88 -17.89
N GLY A 591 18.92 -72.81 -18.48
CA GLY A 591 18.56 -71.59 -17.77
C GLY A 591 17.09 -71.57 -17.35
N VAL A 592 16.69 -72.31 -16.29
CA VAL A 592 15.32 -72.27 -15.74
C VAL A 592 15.30 -72.36 -14.19
N ALA A 593 16.30 -71.78 -13.50
CA ALA A 593 16.36 -71.78 -12.03
C ALA A 593 16.20 -70.39 -11.39
N CYS A 594 16.79 -69.33 -11.97
CA CYS A 594 16.82 -68.00 -11.34
C CYS A 594 15.50 -67.22 -11.45
N ALA A 595 14.66 -67.48 -12.46
CA ALA A 595 13.41 -66.74 -12.66
C ALA A 595 12.34 -67.03 -11.58
N ILE A 596 12.27 -68.27 -11.10
CA ILE A 596 11.28 -68.70 -10.11
C ILE A 596 11.57 -68.08 -8.73
N ILE A 597 12.85 -67.93 -8.37
CA ILE A 597 13.27 -67.33 -7.09
C ILE A 597 12.92 -65.83 -7.04
N ILE A 598 13.11 -65.10 -8.15
CA ILE A 598 12.78 -63.66 -8.21
C ILE A 598 11.25 -63.43 -8.15
N ALA A 599 10.46 -64.28 -8.82
CA ALA A 599 9.00 -64.20 -8.78
C ALA A 599 8.44 -64.43 -7.35
N LEU A 600 8.99 -65.40 -6.61
CA LEU A 600 8.58 -65.68 -5.23
C LEU A 600 8.89 -64.52 -4.27
N LEU A 601 10.02 -63.82 -4.45
CA LEU A 601 10.38 -62.67 -3.62
C LEU A 601 9.46 -61.45 -3.85
N ILE A 602 9.01 -61.23 -5.10
CA ILE A 602 8.08 -60.14 -5.43
C ILE A 602 6.69 -60.36 -4.79
N VAL A 603 6.20 -61.61 -4.79
CA VAL A 603 4.92 -61.97 -4.14
C VAL A 603 4.98 -61.76 -2.63
N ILE A 604 6.08 -62.15 -1.97
CA ILE A 604 6.28 -61.94 -0.53
C ILE A 604 6.31 -60.44 -0.17
N PHE A 605 6.90 -59.60 -1.03
CA PHE A 605 6.94 -58.14 -0.80
C PHE A 605 5.55 -57.49 -0.94
N MET A 606 4.75 -57.91 -1.93
CA MET A 606 3.37 -57.43 -2.13
C MET A 606 2.45 -57.78 -0.95
N LEU A 607 2.62 -58.96 -0.33
CA LEU A 607 1.77 -59.44 0.77
C LEU A 607 2.04 -58.77 2.13
N LYS A 608 3.14 -58.02 2.30
CA LYS A 608 3.47 -57.34 3.57
C LYS A 608 2.93 -55.92 3.71
N ARG A 609 2.22 -55.37 2.72
CA ARG A 609 1.75 -53.96 2.75
C ARG A 609 0.23 -53.80 2.63
N LYS A 610 -0.54 -54.50 3.47
CA LYS A 610 -1.97 -54.19 3.74
C LYS A 610 -2.49 -54.89 5.01
N GLN A 611 -2.76 -54.13 6.06
CA GLN A 611 -4.00 -54.24 6.88
C GLN A 611 -4.23 -52.93 7.70
N PRO A 612 -5.48 -52.61 8.11
CA PRO A 612 -5.88 -51.28 8.61
C PRO A 612 -6.22 -51.26 10.13
N LEU A 613 -7.23 -50.47 10.54
CA LEU A 613 -7.77 -50.15 11.91
C LEU A 613 -7.12 -48.88 12.55
N THR A 614 -7.84 -47.96 13.24
CA THR A 614 -9.28 -47.87 13.60
C THR A 614 -9.76 -46.43 13.90
N ASP A 615 -11.09 -46.27 13.96
CA ASP A 615 -11.87 -45.06 14.34
C ASP A 615 -11.52 -44.38 15.67
N ILE A 616 -11.80 -43.06 15.73
CA ILE A 616 -12.23 -42.35 16.95
C ILE A 616 -13.52 -41.54 16.66
N LYS A 617 -14.60 -41.95 17.33
CA LYS A 617 -15.84 -41.19 17.59
C LYS A 617 -15.52 -40.03 18.57
N ARG A 618 -16.19 -38.87 18.65
CA ARG A 618 -17.57 -38.44 18.34
C ARG A 618 -17.58 -36.88 18.47
N ASP A 619 -18.66 -36.10 18.32
CA ASP A 619 -20.10 -36.32 18.07
C ASP A 619 -20.64 -35.10 17.30
N THR A 620 -21.89 -35.15 16.83
CA THR A 620 -22.60 -33.99 16.25
C THR A 620 -23.93 -33.81 16.99
N VAL A 621 -24.28 -32.58 17.38
CA VAL A 621 -25.60 -32.28 17.96
C VAL A 621 -26.32 -31.26 17.08
N ASN A 622 -27.52 -31.62 16.64
CA ASN A 622 -28.52 -30.73 16.06
C ASN A 622 -29.78 -30.82 16.93
N TYR A 623 -30.47 -29.71 17.16
CA TYR A 623 -31.83 -29.72 17.70
C TYR A 623 -32.61 -28.49 17.25
N ASP A 624 -33.90 -28.70 16.98
CA ASP A 624 -34.76 -27.81 16.22
C ASP A 624 -35.41 -26.66 17.02
N THR A 625 -35.83 -25.64 16.27
CA THR A 625 -37.02 -24.77 16.45
C THR A 625 -37.64 -24.56 17.85
N VAL A 626 -37.67 -23.30 18.31
CA VAL A 626 -38.81 -22.73 19.06
C VAL A 626 -39.04 -21.26 18.67
N ALA A 627 -40.30 -20.89 18.49
CA ALA A 627 -40.84 -19.52 18.52
C ALA A 627 -42.27 -19.59 19.09
N PRO A 628 -42.95 -18.47 19.45
CA PRO A 628 -42.46 -17.18 19.96
C PRO A 628 -43.03 -16.90 21.38
N ALA A 629 -42.66 -15.77 22.00
CA ALA A 629 -43.36 -15.22 23.17
C ALA A 629 -44.05 -13.88 22.83
N LYS A 630 -45.25 -13.66 23.38
CA LYS A 630 -46.08 -12.45 23.23
C LYS A 630 -46.09 -11.63 24.54
N GLU A 631 -46.79 -10.49 24.49
CA GLU A 631 -47.25 -9.60 25.58
C GLU A 631 -46.33 -8.41 25.94
N TYR A 632 -46.84 -7.20 26.25
CA TYR A 632 -48.17 -6.59 26.03
C TYR A 632 -48.09 -5.05 26.25
N SER A 633 -48.69 -4.26 25.35
CA SER A 633 -49.12 -2.84 25.49
C SER A 633 -48.23 -1.76 26.16
N ARG A 634 -48.10 -0.60 25.50
CA ARG A 634 -49.01 0.55 25.73
C ARG A 634 -48.86 1.65 24.67
N GLN A 635 -49.98 2.26 24.29
CA GLN A 635 -50.00 3.51 23.51
C GLN A 635 -49.90 4.72 24.46
N TYR A 636 -49.22 5.77 24.00
CA TYR A 636 -49.53 7.15 24.35
C TYR A 636 -49.30 8.03 23.11
N GLU A 637 -50.38 8.64 22.60
CA GLU A 637 -50.33 9.72 21.61
C GLU A 637 -50.32 11.07 22.36
N THR A 638 -49.58 12.06 21.86
CA THR A 638 -49.90 13.51 21.87
C THR A 638 -48.80 14.28 21.11
N PRO A 639 -49.04 15.51 20.60
CA PRO A 639 -48.53 15.89 19.27
C PRO A 639 -47.61 17.14 19.24
N GLU A 640 -47.32 17.59 18.01
CA GLU A 640 -46.82 18.93 17.61
C GLU A 640 -45.34 19.25 17.90
N ALA A 641 -44.60 20.00 17.06
CA ALA A 641 -44.85 20.44 15.68
C ALA A 641 -43.52 20.83 14.99
N THR A 642 -43.29 20.39 13.75
CA THR A 642 -42.07 20.73 12.98
C THR A 642 -42.36 21.85 11.98
N ALA A 643 -41.98 23.08 12.32
CA ALA A 643 -42.10 24.22 11.41
C ALA A 643 -40.86 24.33 10.51
N GLN A 644 -40.98 23.87 9.26
CA GLN A 644 -39.92 23.85 8.27
C GLN A 644 -39.69 25.28 7.69
N TYR A 645 -38.61 25.95 8.08
CA TYR A 645 -38.26 27.28 7.54
C TYR A 645 -37.52 27.15 6.20
N GLN A 646 -38.17 27.57 5.11
CA GLN A 646 -37.57 27.62 3.78
C GLN A 646 -36.69 28.88 3.61
N ASN A 647 -35.41 28.67 3.29
CA ASN A 647 -34.46 29.75 3.05
C ASN A 647 -34.80 30.55 1.78
N THR A 648 -35.20 31.81 1.94
CA THR A 648 -35.15 32.83 0.88
C THR A 648 -34.43 34.08 1.39
N ALA A 649 -33.27 34.37 0.80
CA ALA A 649 -32.46 35.53 1.18
C ALA A 649 -33.21 36.85 0.89
N LYS A 650 -33.55 37.61 1.92
CA LYS A 650 -34.13 38.95 1.80
C LYS A 650 -33.02 39.99 1.83
N LYS A 651 -32.90 40.77 0.75
CA LYS A 651 -32.00 41.93 0.70
C LYS A 651 -32.55 43.05 1.57
N TYR A 652 -31.70 43.61 2.41
CA TYR A 652 -31.95 44.84 3.15
C TYR A 652 -30.88 45.87 2.75
N ARG A 653 -31.29 47.13 2.56
CA ARG A 653 -30.39 48.28 2.41
C ARG A 653 -30.71 49.27 3.52
N THR A 654 -29.67 49.83 4.11
CA THR A 654 -29.72 50.98 5.02
C THR A 654 -29.68 52.28 4.22
N ASN A 655 -30.44 53.28 4.66
CA ASN A 655 -30.27 54.67 4.24
C ASN A 655 -29.37 55.41 5.24
N GLU A 656 -28.97 56.64 4.89
CA GLU A 656 -28.16 57.54 5.73
C GLU A 656 -28.84 57.93 7.08
N ASP A 657 -30.10 57.55 7.30
CA ASP A 657 -30.87 57.75 8.55
C ASP A 657 -31.04 56.48 9.41
N GLY A 658 -30.44 55.35 9.01
CA GLY A 658 -30.47 54.10 9.77
C GLY A 658 -31.78 53.32 9.74
N THR A 659 -32.74 53.66 8.86
CA THR A 659 -34.00 52.92 8.73
C THR A 659 -33.98 51.88 7.60
N LEU A 660 -34.55 50.70 7.86
CA LEU A 660 -34.62 49.58 6.90
C LEU A 660 -35.94 49.59 6.11
N LYS A 661 -35.88 49.39 4.80
CA LYS A 661 -37.07 49.21 3.94
C LYS A 661 -37.01 47.89 3.17
N GLN A 662 -38.08 47.11 3.25
CA GLN A 662 -38.23 45.82 2.56
C GLN A 662 -38.77 46.03 1.14
N SER A 663 -38.13 45.43 0.13
CA SER A 663 -38.60 45.44 -1.27
C SER A 663 -38.85 44.02 -1.79
N ASN A 664 -40.11 43.67 -2.01
CA ASN A 664 -40.48 42.43 -2.68
C ASN A 664 -40.40 42.61 -4.21
N VAL A 665 -39.53 41.86 -4.87
CA VAL A 665 -39.51 41.72 -6.34
C VAL A 665 -39.72 40.25 -6.67
N LYS A 666 -40.78 39.94 -7.43
CA LYS A 666 -40.96 38.62 -8.03
C LYS A 666 -40.04 38.50 -9.24
N SER A 667 -39.21 37.46 -9.32
CA SER A 667 -38.52 37.13 -10.56
C SER A 667 -39.52 36.64 -11.60
N GLY A 668 -39.79 37.47 -12.60
CA GLY A 668 -40.42 37.07 -13.85
C GLY A 668 -39.40 37.19 -14.98
N ASN A 669 -39.38 36.22 -15.89
CA ASN A 669 -38.53 36.28 -17.08
C ASN A 669 -38.99 37.43 -17.98
N VAL A 670 -38.05 38.30 -18.36
CA VAL A 670 -38.21 39.23 -19.48
C VAL A 670 -36.89 39.24 -20.25
N TYR A 671 -36.94 38.82 -21.52
CA TYR A 671 -35.95 39.19 -22.51
C TYR A 671 -36.23 40.64 -22.92
N ASP A 672 -35.20 41.44 -23.14
CA ASP A 672 -35.21 42.34 -24.30
C ASP A 672 -33.79 42.77 -24.69
N GLU A 673 -33.61 42.95 -25.99
CA GLU A 673 -32.45 43.56 -26.62
C GLU A 673 -32.55 45.09 -26.43
N ASP A 674 -31.42 45.82 -26.30
CA ASP A 674 -30.79 46.48 -27.47
C ASP A 674 -29.72 47.54 -27.08
N THR A 675 -28.77 47.77 -27.99
CA THR A 675 -27.90 48.95 -28.19
C THR A 675 -26.93 49.49 -27.11
N THR A 676 -25.63 49.39 -27.44
CA THR A 676 -24.54 50.42 -27.43
C THR A 676 -24.25 51.24 -26.15
N ALA A 677 -22.99 51.51 -25.74
CA ALA A 677 -21.84 51.92 -26.56
C ALA A 677 -20.47 51.84 -25.82
N THR A 678 -19.39 51.82 -26.61
CA THR A 678 -18.01 52.28 -26.32
C THR A 678 -17.29 51.85 -25.04
N ASN A 679 -16.18 51.11 -25.22
CA ASN A 679 -14.88 51.53 -24.69
C ASN A 679 -13.77 51.19 -25.69
N GLU A 680 -12.80 52.10 -25.80
CA GLU A 680 -11.65 52.04 -26.72
C GLU A 680 -10.44 51.33 -26.08
N TYR A 681 -9.38 51.14 -26.90
CA TYR A 681 -8.00 50.75 -26.54
C TYR A 681 -7.73 49.32 -26.04
N GLU A 682 -6.69 48.63 -26.50
CA GLU A 682 -5.99 48.68 -27.80
C GLU A 682 -5.19 47.38 -27.95
N SER A 683 -5.17 46.78 -29.15
CA SER A 683 -4.39 45.56 -29.40
C SER A 683 -3.05 45.88 -30.06
N ILE A 684 -1.96 45.39 -29.46
CA ILE A 684 -0.60 45.59 -29.98
C ILE A 684 -0.42 44.73 -31.23
N GLY A 685 -0.41 45.38 -32.40
CA GLY A 685 0.03 44.79 -33.67
C GLY A 685 1.51 45.04 -33.91
N LEU A 686 2.27 43.98 -34.22
CA LEU A 686 3.63 44.08 -34.76
C LEU A 686 3.54 44.36 -36.26
N ASP A 687 4.19 45.42 -36.77
CA ASP A 687 5.18 45.22 -37.85
C ASP A 687 6.05 46.46 -38.18
N LYS A 688 7.23 46.15 -38.72
CA LYS A 688 8.14 46.97 -39.56
C LYS A 688 8.80 48.24 -38.99
N ILE A 689 10.07 48.04 -38.66
CA ILE A 689 11.15 49.02 -38.77
C ILE A 689 11.47 49.26 -40.25
N ASP A 690 11.63 50.53 -40.64
CA ASP A 690 12.59 50.93 -41.68
C ASP A 690 13.13 52.34 -41.35
N SER A 691 14.42 52.53 -41.60
CA SER A 691 15.22 53.70 -41.17
C SER A 691 15.14 54.90 -42.12
N VAL A 692 15.43 56.12 -41.63
CA VAL A 692 16.39 57.08 -42.25
C VAL A 692 16.62 58.31 -41.33
N SER A 693 17.82 58.88 -41.45
CA SER A 693 18.40 60.10 -40.82
C SER A 693 18.66 60.08 -39.32
#